data_AF-A0A5P2DF87-F1
#
_entry.id   AF-A0A5P2DF87-F1
#
_cell.length_a   1.000
_cell.length_b   1.000
_cell.length_c   1.000
_cell.angle_alpha   90.00
_cell.angle_beta   90.00
_cell.angle_gamma   90.00
#
_symmetry.space_group_name_H-M   'P 1'
#
loop_
_entity.id
_entity.type
_entity.pdbx_description
1 polymer ?
#
loop_
_entity_poly.entity_id
_entity_poly.type
_entity_poly.pdbx_seq_one_letter_code
_entity_poly.pdbx_strand_id
1 'polypeptide(L)'
;MNGLRIRARSTGLLLAAALAGAAQYLPGITTAHAAIPPSVPAAVPAVPYATAAVSAATASVPDGATVAPALTPQNPSGYRLRYDPAALAATTALEAANPDRLTSVSLGTVLDTADHTGRPATCPAPAKLANDGVYNSGATGFCWDETDTATSTWVPQGITANTTAYAPVDNRRVIAASWYKSGNTQIRVTFADTTDPAAVRYVHVLLVVPADGTFTALTGHGDDLVWYKNRLLVGFGQGFHVFDLNHLWKVDATGSGMGRNATGTFSAEKFGYVLPAIGTFSYQNPAGCGTYLPTPSPNPCNAGASLDLSGPTPAITTTEVTSRADQGFVGTGGMIVRWPLDPATGILRTDADGSVRATAAWSSPIVGAQGVATHGGTTLISAPCPEYVEWTPGGPAVEPVNSCVYRALPGQPVQLWKRASVHLQNLAYDPQRDALWYINENQPHRVVYQTPWPRFSSPYPTITAAGDLTGDTRPDLLAVDTGGKLWLHAGAGTNPRDLGGGWDTYTRLAGPGDLTGDGKSDLLAVDTGGQLWRYPGTGTGGFGPRIAMGGGWDTYTHLAGPGDLTGDGKPDLLAVDTGGQLWRYPGTGTGGFGPRTAMGGGWNTYTHLLATGDLTGDAKPDLLAVDTTGKIWRYPGTGDGGFGPRATLGGGWNAFDTLAGTGDLTGDGKPDLLTRERTGDGMLWLYPGNGTGAFGNRTAWTF
;
A
#
# COMPACT_ATOMS: atom_id res chain seq x y z
N MET A 1 -32.05 -58.29 -55.47
CA MET A 1 -31.05 -59.35 -55.77
C MET A 1 -29.90 -58.70 -56.51
N ASN A 2 -28.66 -58.91 -56.03
CA ASN A 2 -27.35 -58.58 -56.63
C ASN A 2 -27.14 -57.09 -57.00
N GLY A 3 -26.20 -56.31 -56.46
CA GLY A 3 -24.87 -56.60 -55.92
C GLY A 3 -23.84 -55.86 -56.78
N LEU A 4 -23.28 -54.74 -56.29
CA LEU A 4 -22.03 -54.18 -56.82
C LEU A 4 -21.32 -53.34 -55.73
N ARG A 5 -20.10 -53.75 -55.37
CA ARG A 5 -19.13 -53.04 -54.52
C ARG A 5 -17.97 -52.59 -55.40
N ILE A 6 -17.46 -51.37 -55.26
CA ILE A 6 -16.03 -51.06 -55.52
C ILE A 6 -15.53 -49.97 -54.53
N ARG A 7 -14.33 -50.22 -53.98
CA ARG A 7 -13.52 -49.40 -53.04
C ARG A 7 -12.74 -48.31 -53.80
N ALA A 8 -12.42 -47.19 -53.14
CA ALA A 8 -11.31 -46.31 -53.52
C ALA A 8 -10.18 -46.39 -52.48
N ARG A 9 -8.95 -46.56 -52.99
CA ARG A 9 -7.69 -46.65 -52.25
C ARG A 9 -7.01 -45.29 -52.14
N SER A 10 -6.28 -45.13 -51.04
CA SER A 10 -5.19 -44.19 -50.81
C SER A 10 -4.05 -44.30 -51.84
N THR A 11 -3.43 -43.18 -52.20
CA THR A 11 -1.97 -43.07 -52.40
C THR A 11 -1.55 -41.62 -52.18
N GLY A 12 -0.62 -41.40 -51.26
CA GLY A 12 0.21 -40.20 -51.18
C GLY A 12 1.66 -40.64 -51.25
N LEU A 13 2.53 -39.79 -51.82
CA LEU A 13 3.92 -39.60 -51.40
C LEU A 13 4.59 -38.46 -52.21
N LEU A 14 5.26 -37.58 -51.45
CA LEU A 14 6.51 -36.85 -51.72
C LEU A 14 6.63 -35.85 -52.89
N LEU A 15 6.89 -34.59 -52.53
CA LEU A 15 8.17 -33.96 -52.84
C LEU A 15 8.53 -32.87 -51.81
N ALA A 16 9.81 -32.79 -51.46
CA ALA A 16 10.40 -31.91 -50.45
C ALA A 16 11.13 -30.70 -51.06
N ALA A 17 11.12 -29.61 -50.27
CA ALA A 17 12.15 -28.57 -50.07
C ALA A 17 12.50 -27.54 -51.17
N ALA A 18 12.22 -26.26 -50.87
CA ALA A 18 13.23 -25.20 -50.70
C ALA A 18 12.69 -24.00 -49.88
N LEU A 19 13.38 -23.67 -48.78
CA LEU A 19 13.29 -22.44 -47.93
C LEU A 19 13.86 -21.22 -48.70
N ALA A 20 13.74 -19.93 -48.35
CA ALA A 20 13.75 -19.17 -47.09
C ALA A 20 13.28 -17.71 -47.41
N GLY A 21 12.88 -16.81 -46.50
CA GLY A 21 12.89 -16.82 -45.04
C GLY A 21 12.19 -15.57 -44.49
N ALA A 22 11.56 -15.72 -43.33
CA ALA A 22 11.25 -14.71 -42.32
C ALA A 22 10.46 -15.43 -41.21
N ALA A 23 11.17 -16.00 -40.24
CA ALA A 23 10.59 -16.52 -39.01
C ALA A 23 11.62 -16.33 -37.91
N GLN A 24 11.20 -15.73 -36.79
CA GLN A 24 11.40 -16.23 -35.43
C GLN A 24 11.06 -15.12 -34.41
N TYR A 25 9.78 -14.99 -34.07
CA TYR A 25 9.33 -14.71 -32.70
C TYR A 25 8.08 -15.59 -32.48
N LEU A 26 8.05 -16.26 -31.32
CA LEU A 26 7.39 -17.55 -31.03
C LEU A 26 5.88 -17.66 -31.36
N PRO A 27 5.38 -18.88 -31.69
CA PRO A 27 3.97 -19.16 -31.85
C PRO A 27 3.31 -19.56 -30.52
N GLY A 28 2.06 -19.13 -30.31
CA GLY A 28 1.12 -19.84 -29.44
C GLY A 28 0.64 -19.07 -28.21
N ILE A 29 -0.23 -18.07 -28.39
CA ILE A 29 -1.34 -17.78 -27.48
C ILE A 29 -2.54 -17.38 -28.34
N THR A 30 -3.30 -18.36 -28.81
CA THR A 30 -4.68 -18.13 -29.26
C THR A 30 -5.55 -18.05 -28.01
N THR A 31 -6.16 -16.87 -27.83
CA THR A 31 -7.34 -16.59 -26.99
C THR A 31 -8.08 -17.79 -26.41
N ALA A 32 -8.17 -17.85 -25.09
CA ALA A 32 -9.23 -18.57 -24.37
C ALA A 32 -9.93 -17.61 -23.40
N HIS A 33 -10.74 -16.71 -23.94
CA HIS A 33 -11.97 -16.28 -23.28
C HIS A 33 -13.09 -16.95 -24.06
N ALA A 34 -13.87 -17.80 -23.40
CA ALA A 34 -14.96 -18.52 -24.04
C ALA A 34 -16.01 -17.51 -24.54
N ALA A 35 -16.09 -17.36 -25.87
CA ALA A 35 -17.18 -16.66 -26.52
C ALA A 35 -18.46 -17.50 -26.43
N ILE A 36 -19.52 -16.93 -25.87
CA ILE A 36 -20.89 -17.46 -25.95
C ILE A 36 -21.41 -17.19 -27.38
N PRO A 37 -21.95 -18.19 -28.11
CA PRO A 37 -22.41 -17.99 -29.49
C PRO A 37 -23.70 -17.16 -29.57
N PRO A 38 -23.94 -16.40 -30.66
CA PRO A 38 -25.17 -15.64 -30.83
C PRO A 38 -26.29 -16.58 -31.31
N SER A 39 -27.25 -16.87 -30.44
CA SER A 39 -28.56 -17.34 -30.87
C SER A 39 -29.58 -16.24 -30.57
N VAL A 40 -30.25 -15.79 -31.63
CA VAL A 40 -31.43 -14.92 -31.53
C VAL A 40 -32.64 -15.84 -31.34
N PRO A 41 -33.42 -15.73 -30.25
CA PRO A 41 -34.79 -16.20 -30.25
C PRO A 41 -35.75 -15.01 -30.38
N ALA A 42 -36.81 -15.24 -31.13
CA ALA A 42 -37.89 -14.32 -31.41
C ALA A 42 -38.56 -13.75 -30.16
N ALA A 43 -39.18 -12.57 -30.32
CA ALA A 43 -39.96 -11.88 -29.31
C ALA A 43 -41.00 -12.80 -28.64
N VAL A 44 -40.96 -12.87 -27.31
CA VAL A 44 -41.98 -13.53 -26.46
C VAL A 44 -42.68 -12.43 -25.65
N PRO A 45 -44.02 -12.43 -25.53
CA PRO A 45 -44.76 -11.30 -24.97
C PRO A 45 -44.62 -11.18 -23.45
N ALA A 46 -44.77 -9.96 -22.96
CA ALA A 46 -44.65 -9.61 -21.54
C ALA A 46 -45.64 -10.39 -20.65
N VAL A 47 -45.11 -11.02 -19.60
CA VAL A 47 -45.88 -11.60 -18.50
C VAL A 47 -45.81 -10.64 -17.31
N PRO A 48 -46.91 -10.31 -16.62
CA PRO A 48 -46.91 -9.30 -15.57
C PRO A 48 -46.16 -9.77 -14.32
N TYR A 49 -45.39 -8.84 -13.74
CA TYR A 49 -44.55 -9.02 -12.55
C TYR A 49 -45.37 -9.47 -11.33
N ALA A 50 -44.99 -10.60 -10.73
CA ALA A 50 -45.32 -10.89 -9.34
C ALA A 50 -44.39 -10.07 -8.43
N THR A 51 -44.98 -9.45 -7.41
CA THR A 51 -44.33 -8.59 -6.41
C THR A 51 -43.13 -9.26 -5.75
N ALA A 52 -41.97 -8.59 -5.81
CA ALA A 52 -40.72 -9.01 -5.22
C ALA A 52 -40.82 -9.19 -3.70
N ALA A 53 -40.29 -10.31 -3.21
CA ALA A 53 -39.94 -10.45 -1.80
C ALA A 53 -38.74 -9.54 -1.53
N VAL A 54 -38.92 -8.57 -0.63
CA VAL A 54 -37.84 -7.72 -0.12
C VAL A 54 -36.90 -8.63 0.68
N SER A 55 -35.71 -8.92 0.15
CA SER A 55 -34.65 -9.54 0.94
C SER A 55 -34.27 -8.57 2.06
N ALA A 56 -34.26 -9.05 3.31
CA ALA A 56 -33.77 -8.26 4.43
C ALA A 56 -32.37 -7.73 4.10
N ALA A 57 -32.21 -6.40 4.08
CA ALA A 57 -30.93 -5.76 3.87
C ALA A 57 -29.96 -6.21 4.98
N THR A 58 -28.83 -6.81 4.59
CA THR A 58 -27.70 -7.01 5.49
C THR A 58 -27.28 -5.65 6.04
N ALA A 59 -27.04 -5.56 7.36
CA ALA A 59 -26.62 -4.31 7.97
C ALA A 59 -25.28 -3.85 7.38
N SER A 60 -25.17 -2.56 7.03
CA SER A 60 -23.95 -1.96 6.48
C SER A 60 -22.79 -2.04 7.48
N VAL A 61 -21.62 -2.51 7.05
CA VAL A 61 -20.42 -2.54 7.90
C VAL A 61 -19.88 -1.11 8.10
N PRO A 62 -19.73 -0.60 9.33
CA PRO A 62 -19.32 0.79 9.54
C PRO A 62 -17.85 1.03 9.14
N ASP A 63 -17.55 2.27 8.77
CA ASP A 63 -16.18 2.75 8.56
C ASP A 63 -15.35 2.55 9.85
N GLY A 64 -14.09 2.15 9.70
CA GLY A 64 -13.18 1.78 10.79
C GLY A 64 -13.33 0.34 11.31
N ALA A 65 -14.35 -0.40 10.89
CA ALA A 65 -14.54 -1.78 11.31
C ALA A 65 -13.40 -2.68 10.81
N THR A 66 -12.93 -3.58 11.67
CA THR A 66 -12.12 -4.73 11.27
C THR A 66 -12.97 -5.70 10.49
N VAL A 67 -12.56 -6.03 9.26
CA VAL A 67 -13.35 -6.84 8.33
C VAL A 67 -12.66 -8.12 7.86
N ALA A 68 -11.34 -8.20 8.00
CA ALA A 68 -10.57 -9.38 7.67
C ALA A 68 -9.29 -9.47 8.53
N PRO A 69 -8.64 -10.66 8.59
CA PRO A 69 -7.31 -10.80 9.18
C PRO A 69 -6.27 -9.88 8.54
N ALA A 70 -5.07 -9.85 9.10
CA ALA A 70 -3.96 -9.08 8.56
C ALA A 70 -3.48 -9.60 7.20
N LEU A 71 -2.70 -8.78 6.48
CA LEU A 71 -1.92 -9.25 5.33
C LEU A 71 -0.91 -10.31 5.79
N THR A 72 -0.84 -11.44 5.09
CA THR A 72 0.11 -12.51 5.41
C THR A 72 1.38 -12.33 4.58
N PRO A 73 2.57 -12.20 5.21
CA PRO A 73 3.84 -12.11 4.48
C PRO A 73 4.09 -13.32 3.59
N GLN A 74 4.61 -13.09 2.38
CA GLN A 74 4.99 -14.11 1.42
C GLN A 74 6.48 -13.98 1.07
N ASN A 75 7.09 -15.09 0.63
CA ASN A 75 8.48 -15.05 0.17
C ASN A 75 8.56 -14.33 -1.20
N PRO A 76 9.22 -13.16 -1.30
CA PRO A 76 9.23 -12.37 -2.53
C PRO A 76 10.03 -13.02 -3.67
N SER A 77 10.90 -13.99 -3.38
CA SER A 77 11.82 -14.59 -4.37
C SER A 77 11.12 -15.37 -5.50
N GLY A 78 9.87 -15.76 -5.28
CA GLY A 78 9.00 -16.43 -6.25
C GLY A 78 8.36 -15.50 -7.29
N TYR A 79 8.34 -14.19 -7.06
CA TYR A 79 7.69 -13.22 -7.95
C TYR A 79 8.73 -12.53 -8.83
N ARG A 80 8.69 -12.83 -10.14
CA ARG A 80 9.70 -12.37 -11.10
C ARG A 80 9.08 -11.91 -12.41
N LEU A 81 9.54 -10.77 -12.88
CA LEU A 81 9.28 -10.28 -14.23
C LEU A 81 10.55 -10.42 -15.08
N ARG A 82 10.38 -10.46 -16.40
CA ARG A 82 11.46 -10.36 -17.38
C ARG A 82 11.27 -9.12 -18.22
N TYR A 83 12.34 -8.35 -18.40
CA TYR A 83 12.32 -7.20 -19.29
C TYR A 83 12.61 -7.62 -20.74
N ASP A 84 11.78 -7.14 -21.67
CA ASP A 84 12.01 -7.20 -23.11
C ASP A 84 12.06 -5.77 -23.70
N PRO A 85 13.24 -5.30 -24.13
CA PRO A 85 13.41 -3.96 -24.70
C PRO A 85 13.18 -3.90 -26.22
N ALA A 86 12.75 -4.98 -26.89
CA ALA A 86 12.73 -5.04 -28.36
C ALA A 86 11.97 -3.89 -29.04
N ALA A 87 10.88 -3.41 -28.42
CA ALA A 87 10.05 -2.35 -28.99
C ALA A 87 10.76 -0.97 -29.05
N LEU A 88 11.80 -0.73 -28.23
CA LEU A 88 12.58 0.51 -28.29
C LEU A 88 13.32 0.67 -29.61
N ALA A 89 13.90 -0.41 -30.13
CA ALA A 89 14.60 -0.40 -31.41
C ALA A 89 13.64 -0.09 -32.56
N ALA A 90 12.43 -0.67 -32.54
CA ALA A 90 11.41 -0.40 -33.54
C ALA A 90 10.88 1.04 -33.47
N THR A 91 10.66 1.57 -32.26
CA THR A 91 10.30 2.98 -32.02
C THR A 91 11.34 3.91 -32.64
N THR A 92 12.61 3.70 -32.28
CA THR A 92 13.74 4.53 -32.75
C THR A 92 13.91 4.46 -34.26
N ALA A 93 13.78 3.26 -34.85
CA ALA A 93 13.89 3.07 -36.29
C ALA A 93 12.77 3.79 -37.05
N LEU A 94 11.54 3.75 -36.53
CA LEU A 94 10.40 4.40 -37.17
C LEU A 94 10.53 5.93 -37.15
N GLU A 95 10.99 6.51 -36.04
CA GLU A 95 11.32 7.93 -35.92
C GLU A 95 12.41 8.35 -36.92
N ALA A 96 13.52 7.61 -36.93
CA ALA A 96 14.65 7.90 -37.82
C ALA A 96 14.27 7.83 -39.31
N ALA A 97 13.36 6.91 -39.67
CA ALA A 97 12.88 6.77 -41.05
C ALA A 97 11.84 7.83 -41.45
N ASN A 98 11.21 8.53 -40.50
CA ASN A 98 10.09 9.43 -40.75
C ASN A 98 10.17 10.78 -40.00
N PRO A 99 11.31 11.50 -40.02
CA PRO A 99 11.52 12.68 -39.18
C PRO A 99 10.50 13.81 -39.43
N ASP A 100 10.00 13.93 -40.66
CA ASP A 100 9.03 14.97 -41.05
C ASP A 100 7.55 14.53 -40.89
N ARG A 101 7.30 13.26 -40.58
CA ARG A 101 5.93 12.67 -40.58
C ARG A 101 5.52 12.07 -39.25
N LEU A 102 6.48 11.63 -38.43
CA LEU A 102 6.29 11.20 -37.05
C LEU A 102 7.13 12.09 -36.16
N THR A 103 6.58 13.27 -35.85
CA THR A 103 7.26 14.26 -35.03
C THR A 103 7.00 13.97 -33.56
N SER A 104 8.06 13.67 -32.82
CA SER A 104 8.01 13.57 -31.35
C SER A 104 7.80 14.95 -30.73
N VAL A 105 6.82 15.06 -29.84
CA VAL A 105 6.46 16.30 -29.15
C VAL A 105 6.48 16.11 -27.64
N SER A 106 6.54 17.21 -26.89
CA SER A 106 6.42 17.14 -25.43
C SER A 106 4.98 16.88 -24.99
N LEU A 107 4.78 16.31 -23.80
CA LEU A 107 3.44 16.19 -23.23
C LEU A 107 2.76 17.55 -23.01
N GLY A 108 3.52 18.61 -22.70
CA GLY A 108 2.97 19.96 -22.61
C GLY A 108 2.32 20.42 -23.91
N THR A 109 3.00 20.18 -25.05
CA THR A 109 2.47 20.45 -26.40
C THR A 109 1.20 19.65 -26.68
N VAL A 110 1.14 18.39 -26.23
CA VAL A 110 -0.07 17.57 -26.37
C VAL A 110 -1.22 18.14 -25.53
N LEU A 111 -0.95 18.54 -24.29
CA LEU A 111 -1.94 19.15 -23.41
C LEU A 111 -2.46 20.51 -23.92
N ASP A 112 -1.63 21.27 -24.63
CA ASP A 112 -2.07 22.53 -25.29
C ASP A 112 -3.14 22.31 -26.37
N THR A 113 -3.25 21.08 -26.87
CA THR A 113 -4.28 20.68 -27.84
C THR A 113 -5.48 20.01 -27.21
N ALA A 114 -5.60 20.00 -25.88
CA ALA A 114 -6.74 19.45 -25.18
C ALA A 114 -8.05 20.01 -25.73
N ASP A 115 -8.90 19.11 -26.20
CA ASP A 115 -10.15 19.38 -26.90
C ASP A 115 -11.38 19.03 -26.05
N HIS A 116 -11.20 18.33 -24.94
CA HIS A 116 -12.27 17.98 -24.01
C HIS A 116 -12.23 18.83 -22.74
N THR A 117 -13.38 18.97 -22.09
CA THR A 117 -13.53 19.74 -20.84
C THR A 117 -14.06 18.85 -19.74
N GLY A 118 -13.31 18.73 -18.65
CA GLY A 118 -13.79 18.10 -17.43
C GLY A 118 -14.91 18.94 -16.81
N ARG A 119 -15.96 18.27 -16.34
CA ARG A 119 -17.07 18.93 -15.63
C ARG A 119 -16.77 18.94 -14.13
N PRO A 120 -17.24 19.95 -13.37
CA PRO A 120 -17.03 19.99 -11.92
C PRO A 120 -17.46 18.69 -11.22
N ALA A 121 -16.73 18.28 -10.18
CA ALA A 121 -16.93 17.02 -9.44
C ALA A 121 -18.31 16.83 -8.75
N THR A 122 -19.27 17.73 -8.98
CA THR A 122 -20.65 17.68 -8.46
C THR A 122 -21.66 17.10 -9.48
N CYS A 123 -21.20 16.51 -10.59
CA CYS A 123 -22.06 15.91 -11.62
C CYS A 123 -22.87 14.71 -11.07
N PRO A 124 -24.06 14.44 -11.63
CA PRO A 124 -25.21 13.99 -10.86
C PRO A 124 -25.03 12.57 -10.31
N ALA A 125 -25.24 12.43 -9.00
CA ALA A 125 -25.87 11.24 -8.43
C ALA A 125 -27.40 11.41 -8.60
N PRO A 126 -28.05 10.77 -9.58
CA PRO A 126 -29.50 10.82 -9.68
C PRO A 126 -30.05 10.02 -8.50
N ALA A 127 -30.76 10.72 -7.62
CA ALA A 127 -31.55 10.22 -6.50
C ALA A 127 -32.01 8.74 -6.64
N LYS A 128 -31.20 7.83 -6.08
CA LYS A 128 -31.44 6.47 -5.53
C LYS A 128 -30.03 5.86 -5.40
N LEU A 129 -29.41 5.74 -4.24
CA LEU A 129 -29.88 5.09 -3.00
C LEU A 129 -29.18 5.73 -1.80
N ALA A 130 -29.75 5.59 -0.60
CA ALA A 130 -29.31 6.20 0.66
C ALA A 130 -27.89 5.80 1.16
N ASN A 131 -27.03 5.24 0.32
CA ASN A 131 -25.62 4.92 0.58
C ASN A 131 -24.63 5.84 -0.17
N ASP A 132 -25.11 6.68 -1.10
CA ASP A 132 -24.27 7.67 -1.81
C ASP A 132 -23.92 8.89 -0.96
N GLY A 133 -24.46 8.98 0.27
CA GLY A 133 -24.15 10.03 1.25
C GLY A 133 -22.70 10.04 1.76
N VAL A 134 -21.86 9.10 1.31
CA VAL A 134 -20.41 9.04 1.58
C VAL A 134 -19.59 9.50 0.35
N TYR A 135 -20.24 10.02 -0.70
CA TYR A 135 -19.61 11.01 -1.58
C TYR A 135 -19.72 12.41 -0.94
N ASN A 136 -18.64 13.19 -0.99
CA ASN A 136 -18.61 14.65 -0.81
C ASN A 136 -18.34 15.30 0.55
N SER A 137 -17.98 14.59 1.64
CA SER A 137 -17.32 15.30 2.75
C SER A 137 -15.84 15.58 2.40
N GLY A 138 -15.61 16.64 1.62
CA GLY A 138 -14.26 17.13 1.29
C GLY A 138 -13.58 16.48 0.08
N ALA A 139 -14.29 15.70 -0.73
CA ALA A 139 -13.76 15.21 -2.02
C ALA A 139 -13.76 16.34 -3.08
N THR A 140 -12.73 16.35 -3.93
CA THR A 140 -12.63 17.27 -5.09
C THR A 140 -12.20 16.48 -6.32
N GLY A 141 -12.46 16.99 -7.53
CA GLY A 141 -12.15 16.25 -8.76
C GLY A 141 -12.91 16.79 -9.96
N PHE A 142 -13.18 15.90 -10.91
CA PHE A 142 -13.97 16.22 -12.10
C PHE A 142 -14.67 14.97 -12.64
N CYS A 143 -15.76 15.19 -13.37
CA CYS A 143 -16.36 14.18 -14.23
C CYS A 143 -15.86 14.37 -15.65
N TRP A 144 -15.80 13.27 -16.41
CA TRP A 144 -15.52 13.34 -17.83
C TRP A 144 -16.62 14.14 -18.54
N ASP A 145 -16.35 14.58 -19.77
CA ASP A 145 -17.38 15.24 -20.57
C ASP A 145 -18.54 14.26 -20.89
N GLU A 146 -19.63 14.76 -21.51
CA GLU A 146 -20.79 13.91 -21.80
C GLU A 146 -20.47 12.74 -22.72
N THR A 147 -19.53 12.89 -23.65
CA THR A 147 -19.19 11.85 -24.62
C THR A 147 -18.47 10.69 -23.93
N ASP A 148 -17.48 10.99 -23.10
CA ASP A 148 -16.73 9.97 -22.35
C ASP A 148 -17.50 9.39 -21.16
N THR A 149 -18.45 10.16 -20.62
CA THR A 149 -19.33 9.69 -19.56
C THR A 149 -20.35 8.68 -20.10
N ALA A 150 -20.93 8.95 -21.28
CA ALA A 150 -22.01 8.16 -21.85
C ALA A 150 -21.54 6.99 -22.74
N THR A 151 -20.26 6.93 -23.13
CA THR A 151 -19.77 5.91 -24.07
C THR A 151 -19.74 4.51 -23.46
N SER A 152 -20.31 3.53 -24.17
CA SER A 152 -20.13 2.09 -23.91
C SER A 152 -18.91 1.51 -24.64
N THR A 153 -18.23 2.31 -25.46
CA THR A 153 -17.10 1.85 -26.29
C THR A 153 -15.78 1.96 -25.55
N TRP A 154 -15.59 3.00 -24.74
CA TRP A 154 -14.37 3.19 -23.96
C TRP A 154 -14.68 3.11 -22.47
N VAL A 155 -13.88 2.36 -21.72
CA VAL A 155 -14.07 2.14 -20.29
C VAL A 155 -12.78 2.47 -19.54
N PRO A 156 -12.80 3.35 -18.52
CA PRO A 156 -11.61 3.72 -17.77
C PRO A 156 -11.22 2.62 -16.78
N GLN A 157 -9.93 2.46 -16.51
CA GLN A 157 -9.42 1.45 -15.57
C GLN A 157 -8.37 2.04 -14.61
N GLY A 158 -7.17 2.32 -15.11
CA GLY A 158 -6.03 2.79 -14.33
C GLY A 158 -6.02 4.31 -14.14
N ILE A 159 -5.39 4.75 -13.05
CA ILE A 159 -5.15 6.18 -12.75
C ILE A 159 -3.76 6.37 -12.18
N THR A 160 -3.12 7.49 -12.51
CA THR A 160 -1.88 7.93 -11.86
C THR A 160 -1.76 9.45 -11.94
N ALA A 161 -0.88 10.02 -11.12
CA ALA A 161 -0.62 11.45 -11.08
C ALA A 161 0.85 11.73 -11.39
N ASN A 162 1.13 12.81 -12.12
CA ASN A 162 2.50 13.28 -12.24
C ASN A 162 2.98 13.87 -10.90
N THR A 163 4.27 13.76 -10.64
CA THR A 163 4.92 14.38 -9.49
C THR A 163 5.91 15.41 -10.01
N THR A 164 5.72 16.71 -9.81
CA THR A 164 6.58 17.75 -10.40
C THR A 164 8.06 17.57 -10.06
N ALA A 165 8.37 16.97 -8.90
CA ALA A 165 9.73 16.63 -8.49
C ALA A 165 10.36 15.48 -9.29
N TYR A 166 9.57 14.53 -9.82
CA TYR A 166 10.11 13.35 -10.51
C TYR A 166 9.67 13.26 -11.97
N ALA A 167 8.43 13.64 -12.29
CA ALA A 167 7.78 13.71 -13.60
C ALA A 167 7.21 15.12 -13.90
N PRO A 168 8.08 16.14 -14.11
CA PRO A 168 7.64 17.49 -14.42
C PRO A 168 6.96 17.58 -15.79
N VAL A 169 5.91 18.41 -15.89
CA VAL A 169 5.20 18.72 -17.14
C VAL A 169 4.89 20.21 -17.17
N ASP A 170 5.85 21.06 -17.52
CA ASP A 170 5.66 22.53 -17.65
C ASP A 170 4.93 23.18 -16.47
N ASN A 171 5.26 22.78 -15.24
CA ASN A 171 4.60 23.19 -13.97
C ASN A 171 3.12 22.81 -13.83
N ARG A 172 2.59 21.98 -14.74
CA ARG A 172 1.23 21.44 -14.67
C ARG A 172 1.15 20.26 -13.72
N ARG A 173 -0.02 20.12 -13.12
CA ARG A 173 -0.44 18.95 -12.37
C ARG A 173 -1.39 18.12 -13.22
N VAL A 174 -0.96 16.93 -13.59
CA VAL A 174 -1.62 16.10 -14.61
C VAL A 174 -2.04 14.78 -13.99
N ILE A 175 -3.30 14.42 -14.19
CA ILE A 175 -3.81 13.07 -13.96
C ILE A 175 -3.81 12.34 -15.29
N ALA A 176 -3.24 11.14 -15.30
CA ALA A 176 -3.33 10.23 -16.43
C ALA A 176 -4.29 9.08 -16.08
N ALA A 177 -5.12 8.69 -17.04
CA ALA A 177 -6.06 7.58 -16.89
C ALA A 177 -6.00 6.65 -18.11
N SER A 178 -5.89 5.34 -17.89
CA SER A 178 -5.98 4.36 -18.98
C SER A 178 -7.43 4.01 -19.27
N TRP A 179 -7.70 3.69 -20.53
CA TRP A 179 -9.00 3.25 -21.01
C TRP A 179 -8.83 2.13 -22.02
N TYR A 180 -9.64 1.09 -21.93
CA TYR A 180 -9.75 0.11 -23.00
C TYR A 180 -10.97 0.35 -23.87
N LYS A 181 -10.85 -0.06 -25.13
CA LYS A 181 -11.96 -0.15 -26.06
C LYS A 181 -12.65 -1.49 -25.91
N SER A 182 -13.97 -1.50 -25.85
CA SER A 182 -14.81 -2.70 -25.75
C SER A 182 -14.33 -3.80 -26.71
N GLY A 183 -14.18 -5.01 -26.18
CA GLY A 183 -13.52 -6.13 -26.87
C GLY A 183 -11.99 -6.14 -26.78
N ASN A 184 -11.39 -5.31 -25.92
CA ASN A 184 -9.94 -5.23 -25.65
C ASN A 184 -9.09 -4.96 -26.90
N THR A 185 -9.65 -4.23 -27.86
CA THR A 185 -9.02 -4.02 -29.17
C THR A 185 -8.00 -2.89 -29.18
N GLN A 186 -8.09 -1.95 -28.23
CA GLN A 186 -7.25 -0.77 -28.15
C GLN A 186 -7.15 -0.29 -26.71
N ILE A 187 -6.01 0.31 -26.36
CA ILE A 187 -5.81 1.06 -25.12
C ILE A 187 -5.49 2.51 -25.47
N ARG A 188 -6.11 3.46 -24.79
CA ARG A 188 -5.75 4.89 -24.81
C ARG A 188 -5.39 5.36 -23.41
N VAL A 189 -4.58 6.41 -23.33
CA VAL A 189 -4.35 7.17 -22.10
C VAL A 189 -4.91 8.57 -22.28
N THR A 190 -5.69 9.00 -21.31
CA THR A 190 -6.16 10.38 -21.21
C THR A 190 -5.24 11.14 -20.27
N PHE A 191 -4.74 12.30 -20.69
CA PHE A 191 -4.02 13.22 -19.83
C PHE A 191 -4.90 14.44 -19.53
N ALA A 192 -5.21 14.66 -18.26
CA ALA A 192 -6.05 15.75 -17.78
C ALA A 192 -5.21 16.75 -16.98
N ASP A 193 -5.19 18.00 -17.41
CA ASP A 193 -4.59 19.09 -16.66
C ASP A 193 -5.54 19.48 -15.51
N THR A 194 -5.08 19.25 -14.30
CA THR A 194 -5.79 19.49 -13.03
C THR A 194 -5.11 20.59 -12.21
N THR A 195 -4.28 21.41 -12.85
CA THR A 195 -3.60 22.55 -12.22
C THR A 195 -4.63 23.52 -11.65
N ASP A 196 -5.63 23.87 -12.47
CA ASP A 196 -6.83 24.55 -12.03
C ASP A 196 -8.00 23.54 -11.94
N PRO A 197 -8.41 23.14 -10.72
CA PRO A 197 -9.50 22.19 -10.54
C PRO A 197 -10.87 22.72 -11.02
N ALA A 198 -11.02 24.04 -11.23
CA ALA A 198 -12.25 24.63 -11.78
C ALA A 198 -12.29 24.58 -13.32
N ALA A 199 -11.16 24.33 -13.99
CA ALA A 199 -11.00 24.44 -15.43
C ALA A 199 -10.22 23.25 -16.02
N VAL A 200 -10.61 22.02 -15.64
CA VAL A 200 -9.96 20.81 -16.12
C VAL A 200 -10.14 20.65 -17.64
N ARG A 201 -9.03 20.49 -18.35
CA ARG A 201 -8.98 20.19 -19.80
C ARG A 201 -8.20 18.90 -20.01
N TYR A 202 -8.63 18.08 -20.96
CA TYR A 202 -7.96 16.82 -21.22
C TYR A 202 -7.90 16.44 -22.70
N VAL A 203 -6.99 15.51 -22.99
CA VAL A 203 -6.69 15.01 -24.34
C VAL A 203 -6.46 13.50 -24.28
N HIS A 204 -6.89 12.80 -25.33
CA HIS A 204 -6.68 11.36 -25.47
C HIS A 204 -5.48 11.06 -26.37
N VAL A 205 -4.66 10.09 -25.97
CA VAL A 205 -3.50 9.58 -26.71
C VAL A 205 -3.66 8.08 -26.88
N LEU A 206 -3.58 7.57 -28.11
CA LEU A 206 -3.68 6.13 -28.36
C LEU A 206 -2.35 5.44 -28.08
N LEU A 207 -2.37 4.29 -27.40
CA LEU A 207 -1.17 3.47 -27.22
C LEU A 207 -0.96 2.57 -28.45
N VAL A 208 0.26 2.52 -28.96
CA VAL A 208 0.58 1.78 -30.19
C VAL A 208 1.81 0.89 -30.02
N VAL A 209 1.87 -0.16 -30.83
CA VAL A 209 3.02 -1.05 -30.95
C VAL A 209 3.73 -0.73 -32.27
N PRO A 210 5.00 -0.28 -32.24
CA PRO A 210 5.76 -0.03 -33.45
C PRO A 210 6.05 -1.34 -34.20
N ALA A 211 6.02 -1.26 -35.53
CA ALA A 211 6.33 -2.35 -36.45
C ALA A 211 7.20 -1.82 -37.60
N ASP A 212 7.65 -2.71 -38.50
CA ASP A 212 8.50 -2.30 -39.62
C ASP A 212 7.77 -1.31 -40.54
N GLY A 213 8.23 -0.05 -40.54
CA GLY A 213 7.69 1.05 -41.34
C GLY A 213 6.27 1.52 -40.98
N THR A 214 5.67 1.03 -39.88
CA THR A 214 4.29 1.36 -39.46
C THR A 214 4.08 1.11 -37.96
N PHE A 215 2.85 1.25 -37.46
CA PHE A 215 2.44 0.83 -36.12
C PHE A 215 1.02 0.27 -36.13
N THR A 216 0.66 -0.47 -35.08
CA THR A 216 -0.71 -0.94 -34.80
C THR A 216 -1.15 -0.49 -33.42
N ALA A 217 -2.46 -0.44 -33.16
CA ALA A 217 -2.95 -0.17 -31.81
C ALA A 217 -2.49 -1.27 -30.82
N LEU A 218 -2.19 -0.87 -29.60
CA LEU A 218 -1.95 -1.81 -28.52
C LEU A 218 -3.29 -2.40 -28.06
N THR A 219 -3.42 -3.72 -28.11
CA THR A 219 -4.58 -4.47 -27.62
C THR A 219 -4.44 -4.80 -26.14
N GLY A 220 -5.56 -4.86 -25.41
CA GLY A 220 -5.59 -5.23 -24.00
C GLY A 220 -6.59 -4.42 -23.20
N HIS A 221 -6.55 -4.60 -21.88
CA HIS A 221 -7.48 -3.98 -20.93
C HIS A 221 -6.90 -2.72 -20.26
N GLY A 222 -5.57 -2.62 -20.14
CA GLY A 222 -4.92 -1.44 -19.56
C GLY A 222 -5.29 -1.24 -18.09
N ASP A 223 -5.22 -2.32 -17.30
CA ASP A 223 -5.80 -2.45 -15.95
C ASP A 223 -5.31 -1.37 -14.98
N ASP A 224 -4.03 -0.99 -15.10
CA ASP A 224 -3.38 -0.07 -14.19
C ASP A 224 -2.41 0.88 -14.91
N LEU A 225 -1.99 1.91 -14.18
CA LEU A 225 -1.16 2.97 -14.70
C LEU A 225 -0.17 3.44 -13.63
N VAL A 226 1.11 3.49 -13.97
CA VAL A 226 2.13 4.07 -13.09
C VAL A 226 2.99 5.06 -13.86
N TRP A 227 3.10 6.26 -13.32
CA TRP A 227 3.95 7.31 -13.90
C TRP A 227 5.13 7.62 -12.98
N TYR A 228 6.34 7.38 -13.50
CA TYR A 228 7.57 7.78 -12.83
C TYR A 228 8.53 8.39 -13.86
N LYS A 229 8.98 9.62 -13.61
CA LYS A 229 9.79 10.38 -14.57
C LYS A 229 9.10 10.56 -15.92
N ASN A 230 9.81 10.33 -17.00
CA ASN A 230 9.27 10.29 -18.36
C ASN A 230 8.76 8.90 -18.74
N ARG A 231 8.60 7.96 -17.78
CA ARG A 231 8.08 6.63 -18.04
C ARG A 231 6.62 6.51 -17.62
N LEU A 232 5.85 5.87 -18.48
CA LEU A 232 4.50 5.40 -18.17
C LEU A 232 4.49 3.88 -18.29
N LEU A 233 4.10 3.19 -17.23
CA LEU A 233 3.94 1.74 -17.21
C LEU A 233 2.44 1.46 -17.18
N VAL A 234 1.97 0.64 -18.12
CA VAL A 234 0.54 0.29 -18.28
C VAL A 234 0.38 -1.20 -18.05
N GLY A 235 -0.39 -1.58 -17.03
CA GLY A 235 -0.66 -2.97 -16.70
C GLY A 235 -1.51 -3.69 -17.74
N PHE A 236 -1.30 -5.00 -17.87
CA PHE A 236 -2.11 -5.88 -18.72
C PHE A 236 -2.35 -7.26 -18.09
N GLY A 237 -2.46 -7.31 -16.76
CA GLY A 237 -2.55 -8.54 -15.98
C GLY A 237 -1.22 -9.30 -15.81
N GLN A 238 -0.48 -9.54 -16.90
CA GLN A 238 0.76 -10.34 -16.89
C GLN A 238 2.05 -9.54 -16.61
N GLY A 239 1.93 -8.25 -16.34
CA GLY A 239 3.06 -7.34 -16.22
C GLY A 239 2.72 -5.97 -16.78
N PHE A 240 3.68 -5.30 -17.42
CA PHE A 240 3.56 -3.90 -17.87
C PHE A 240 4.08 -3.68 -19.28
N HIS A 241 3.34 -2.93 -20.08
CA HIS A 241 3.91 -2.23 -21.23
C HIS A 241 4.59 -0.95 -20.76
N VAL A 242 5.75 -0.64 -21.34
CA VAL A 242 6.56 0.53 -20.99
C VAL A 242 6.50 1.53 -22.13
N PHE A 243 6.22 2.78 -21.77
CA PHE A 243 6.21 3.91 -22.69
C PHE A 243 7.14 5.01 -22.18
N ASP A 244 7.70 5.77 -23.11
CA ASP A 244 8.51 6.96 -22.81
C ASP A 244 7.84 8.19 -23.41
N LEU A 245 7.48 9.14 -22.55
CA LEU A 245 6.78 10.37 -22.91
C LEU A 245 7.62 11.29 -23.82
N ASN A 246 8.89 10.99 -24.04
CA ASN A 246 9.72 11.66 -25.04
C ASN A 246 9.43 11.21 -26.49
N HIS A 247 8.65 10.13 -26.68
CA HIS A 247 8.32 9.57 -28.00
C HIS A 247 6.84 9.78 -28.37
N LEU A 248 6.18 10.83 -27.85
CA LEU A 248 4.80 11.16 -28.22
C LEU A 248 4.74 11.64 -29.68
N TRP A 249 4.17 10.83 -30.58
CA TRP A 249 4.12 11.16 -32.00
C TRP A 249 2.84 11.89 -32.37
N LYS A 250 2.98 13.02 -33.07
CA LYS A 250 1.86 13.66 -33.77
C LYS A 250 1.50 12.88 -35.03
N VAL A 251 0.22 12.60 -35.23
CA VAL A 251 -0.33 11.90 -36.41
C VAL A 251 -1.51 12.67 -37.01
N ASP A 252 -1.99 12.25 -38.18
CA ASP A 252 -3.15 12.86 -38.82
C ASP A 252 -4.45 12.53 -38.07
N ALA A 253 -4.98 13.53 -37.36
CA ALA A 253 -6.23 13.46 -36.59
C ALA A 253 -7.49 13.34 -37.46
N THR A 254 -7.39 13.52 -38.78
CA THR A 254 -8.54 13.36 -39.69
C THR A 254 -8.64 11.94 -40.25
N GLY A 255 -7.54 11.19 -40.23
CA GLY A 255 -7.45 9.85 -40.79
C GLY A 255 -8.13 8.79 -39.92
N SER A 256 -8.99 7.98 -40.54
CA SER A 256 -9.66 6.85 -39.88
C SER A 256 -8.85 5.55 -39.90
N GLY A 257 -7.67 5.54 -40.53
CA GLY A 257 -6.80 4.36 -40.61
C GLY A 257 -5.92 4.18 -39.37
N MET A 258 -5.21 3.06 -39.31
CA MET A 258 -4.22 2.74 -38.29
C MET A 258 -2.83 2.59 -38.93
N GLY A 259 -1.85 3.33 -38.42
CA GLY A 259 -0.49 3.29 -38.92
C GLY A 259 -0.32 4.03 -40.25
N ARG A 260 0.68 3.62 -41.03
CA ARG A 260 1.06 4.25 -42.30
C ARG A 260 0.14 3.81 -43.44
N ASN A 261 -0.46 4.77 -44.14
CA ASN A 261 -1.26 4.50 -45.34
C ASN A 261 -0.39 4.49 -46.63
N ALA A 262 -1.02 4.27 -47.79
CA ALA A 262 -0.33 4.23 -49.08
C ALA A 262 0.32 5.55 -49.53
N THR A 263 -0.16 6.71 -49.05
CA THR A 263 0.49 8.02 -49.27
C THR A 263 1.63 8.27 -48.28
N GLY A 264 1.83 7.33 -47.35
CA GLY A 264 2.79 7.38 -46.26
C GLY A 264 2.41 8.33 -45.13
N THR A 265 1.15 8.75 -45.05
CA THR A 265 0.59 9.50 -43.91
C THR A 265 0.30 8.52 -42.79
N PHE A 266 0.62 8.91 -41.55
CA PHE A 266 0.30 8.13 -40.37
C PHE A 266 -0.99 8.65 -39.74
N SER A 267 -1.91 7.74 -39.41
CA SER A 267 -3.14 8.05 -38.69
C SER A 267 -3.43 6.99 -37.64
N ALA A 268 -4.28 7.32 -36.68
CA ALA A 268 -4.65 6.41 -35.60
C ALA A 268 -6.12 6.61 -35.22
N GLU A 269 -7.05 6.22 -36.09
CA GLU A 269 -8.50 6.31 -35.84
C GLU A 269 -8.96 7.68 -35.29
N LYS A 270 -8.49 8.76 -35.93
CA LYS A 270 -8.77 10.17 -35.56
C LYS A 270 -8.12 10.67 -34.27
N PHE A 271 -7.30 9.89 -33.59
CA PHE A 271 -6.43 10.42 -32.54
C PHE A 271 -5.37 11.31 -33.17
N GLY A 272 -5.11 12.48 -32.57
CA GLY A 272 -4.06 13.40 -33.03
C GLY A 272 -2.66 13.01 -32.57
N TYR A 273 -2.56 12.14 -31.56
CA TYR A 273 -1.30 11.70 -30.98
C TYR A 273 -1.34 10.21 -30.64
N VAL A 274 -0.18 9.57 -30.79
CA VAL A 274 0.04 8.19 -30.35
C VAL A 274 1.27 8.11 -29.45
N LEU A 275 1.29 7.14 -28.54
CA LEU A 275 2.42 6.85 -27.66
C LEU A 275 2.90 5.41 -27.93
N PRO A 276 4.09 5.23 -28.52
CA PRO A 276 4.61 3.92 -28.87
C PRO A 276 5.21 3.19 -27.67
N ALA A 277 4.96 1.88 -27.58
CA ALA A 277 5.61 1.02 -26.60
C ALA A 277 7.12 0.94 -26.88
N ILE A 278 7.93 1.04 -25.83
CA ILE A 278 9.39 0.91 -25.88
C ILE A 278 9.90 -0.36 -25.21
N GLY A 279 9.03 -1.11 -24.54
CA GLY A 279 9.38 -2.41 -23.97
C GLY A 279 8.24 -3.01 -23.17
N THR A 280 8.49 -4.19 -22.63
CA THR A 280 7.50 -4.93 -21.84
C THR A 280 8.19 -5.62 -20.67
N PHE A 281 7.52 -5.65 -19.53
CA PHE A 281 7.81 -6.56 -18.43
C PHE A 281 6.72 -7.62 -18.38
N SER A 282 7.11 -8.89 -18.33
CA SER A 282 6.17 -10.02 -18.25
C SER A 282 6.58 -11.02 -17.19
N TYR A 283 5.61 -11.65 -16.53
CA TYR A 283 5.88 -12.76 -15.60
C TYR A 283 6.61 -13.91 -16.30
N GLN A 284 7.54 -14.54 -15.59
CA GLN A 284 8.40 -15.61 -16.10
C GLN A 284 7.68 -16.98 -16.10
N ASN A 285 6.54 -17.13 -16.77
CA ASN A 285 5.88 -18.43 -16.98
C ASN A 285 4.91 -18.44 -18.21
N PRO A 286 4.92 -19.49 -19.05
CA PRO A 286 3.99 -19.64 -20.19
C PRO A 286 2.51 -19.92 -19.85
N ALA A 287 2.14 -20.22 -18.61
CA ALA A 287 0.76 -20.58 -18.23
C ALA A 287 -0.23 -19.39 -18.16
N GLY A 288 0.27 -18.15 -18.29
CA GLY A 288 -0.51 -16.94 -18.03
C GLY A 288 -0.86 -16.78 -16.54
N CYS A 289 -1.79 -15.88 -16.26
CA CYS A 289 -2.37 -15.62 -14.95
C CYS A 289 -3.87 -15.96 -15.05
N GLY A 290 -4.47 -16.44 -13.98
CA GLY A 290 -5.90 -16.75 -13.95
C GLY A 290 -6.54 -16.31 -12.64
N THR A 291 -7.71 -15.66 -12.72
CA THR A 291 -8.49 -15.15 -11.58
C THR A 291 -9.16 -16.24 -10.73
N TYR A 292 -9.04 -17.51 -11.17
CA TYR A 292 -9.68 -18.71 -10.60
C TYR A 292 -8.66 -19.78 -10.14
N LEU A 293 -7.37 -19.45 -10.07
CA LEU A 293 -6.36 -20.43 -9.64
C LEU A 293 -6.39 -20.60 -8.10
N PRO A 294 -6.29 -21.82 -7.58
CA PRO A 294 -6.10 -22.03 -6.15
C PRO A 294 -4.77 -21.41 -5.72
N THR A 295 -4.85 -20.49 -4.77
CA THR A 295 -3.82 -19.61 -4.18
C THR A 295 -2.48 -20.24 -3.75
N PRO A 296 -1.40 -19.44 -3.57
CA PRO A 296 -0.97 -18.25 -4.30
C PRO A 296 -0.10 -18.63 -5.49
N SER A 297 -0.41 -18.09 -6.67
CA SER A 297 0.41 -18.26 -7.88
C SER A 297 1.69 -17.41 -7.78
N PRO A 298 2.86 -17.89 -8.26
CA PRO A 298 4.02 -17.00 -8.45
C PRO A 298 3.79 -15.93 -9.53
N ASN A 299 2.68 -16.02 -10.28
CA ASN A 299 2.27 -15.09 -11.33
C ASN A 299 0.89 -14.51 -11.02
N PRO A 300 0.81 -13.42 -10.24
CA PRO A 300 -0.46 -12.79 -9.92
C PRO A 300 -1.04 -12.04 -11.14
N CYS A 301 -2.36 -12.04 -11.27
CA CYS A 301 -3.06 -11.20 -12.25
C CYS A 301 -3.14 -9.75 -11.75
N ASN A 302 -2.22 -8.89 -12.19
CA ASN A 302 -2.23 -7.48 -11.79
C ASN A 302 -3.55 -6.81 -12.23
N ALA A 303 -4.29 -6.28 -11.26
CA ALA A 303 -5.49 -5.49 -11.48
C ALA A 303 -5.29 -4.01 -11.11
N GLY A 304 -4.42 -3.77 -10.12
CA GLY A 304 -4.05 -2.43 -9.70
C GLY A 304 -2.56 -2.26 -9.54
N ALA A 305 -2.06 -1.06 -9.78
CA ALA A 305 -0.68 -0.68 -9.53
C ALA A 305 -0.58 0.80 -9.19
N SER A 306 0.29 1.15 -8.24
CA SER A 306 0.59 2.54 -7.90
C SER A 306 2.06 2.73 -7.58
N LEU A 307 2.55 3.94 -7.82
CA LEU A 307 3.87 4.39 -7.39
C LEU A 307 3.94 4.43 -5.86
N ASP A 308 5.02 3.89 -5.30
CA ASP A 308 5.40 3.98 -3.89
C ASP A 308 6.75 4.72 -3.77
N LEU A 309 6.70 5.92 -3.21
CA LEU A 309 7.88 6.76 -2.92
C LEU A 309 8.23 6.80 -1.42
N SER A 310 7.59 5.96 -0.60
CA SER A 310 7.77 6.00 0.87
C SER A 310 9.08 5.37 1.36
N GLY A 311 9.69 4.50 0.55
CA GLY A 311 10.97 3.85 0.85
C GLY A 311 12.19 4.60 0.31
N PRO A 312 13.41 4.22 0.74
CA PRO A 312 14.66 4.78 0.23
C PRO A 312 14.91 4.44 -1.26
N THR A 313 14.18 3.45 -1.79
CA THR A 313 14.14 3.12 -3.22
C THR A 313 12.69 3.24 -3.69
N PRO A 314 12.41 4.02 -4.75
CA PRO A 314 11.08 4.10 -5.34
C PRO A 314 10.64 2.72 -5.82
N ALA A 315 9.35 2.43 -5.77
CA ALA A 315 8.81 1.14 -6.12
C ALA A 315 7.43 1.27 -6.77
N ILE A 316 6.95 0.15 -7.31
CA ILE A 316 5.56 -0.05 -7.70
C ILE A 316 4.97 -1.09 -6.77
N THR A 317 3.82 -0.80 -6.18
CA THR A 317 3.00 -1.81 -5.51
C THR A 317 1.91 -2.27 -6.46
N THR A 318 1.74 -3.57 -6.64
CA THR A 318 0.63 -4.16 -7.41
C THR A 318 -0.34 -4.90 -6.51
N THR A 319 -1.59 -5.07 -6.98
CA THR A 319 -2.58 -5.95 -6.37
C THR A 319 -3.17 -6.89 -7.41
N GLU A 320 -3.55 -8.09 -6.97
CA GLU A 320 -4.18 -9.11 -7.78
C GLU A 320 -5.70 -9.15 -7.61
N VAL A 321 -6.41 -9.28 -8.73
CA VAL A 321 -7.84 -9.59 -8.71
C VAL A 321 -8.08 -11.10 -8.60
N THR A 322 -8.88 -11.49 -7.62
CA THR A 322 -9.37 -12.87 -7.43
C THR A 322 -10.89 -12.91 -7.45
N SER A 323 -11.46 -14.02 -7.94
CA SER A 323 -12.90 -14.20 -8.08
C SER A 323 -13.63 -14.32 -6.73
N ARG A 324 -14.65 -13.47 -6.51
CA ARG A 324 -15.57 -13.59 -5.36
C ARG A 324 -16.55 -14.74 -5.48
N ALA A 325 -16.89 -15.16 -6.70
CA ALA A 325 -17.88 -16.20 -6.95
C ALA A 325 -17.50 -17.52 -6.26
N ASP A 326 -16.20 -17.74 -6.03
CA ASP A 326 -15.66 -18.98 -5.45
C ASP A 326 -15.16 -18.83 -4.02
N GLN A 327 -14.82 -17.60 -3.57
CA GLN A 327 -14.13 -17.35 -2.30
C GLN A 327 -14.92 -16.54 -1.27
N GLY A 328 -16.02 -15.88 -1.66
CA GLY A 328 -16.73 -14.93 -0.79
C GLY A 328 -15.94 -13.61 -0.58
N PHE A 329 -16.32 -12.83 0.45
CA PHE A 329 -15.70 -11.53 0.76
C PHE A 329 -14.25 -11.67 1.30
N VAL A 330 -14.09 -12.58 2.26
CA VAL A 330 -12.80 -12.93 2.88
C VAL A 330 -12.39 -14.29 2.36
N GLY A 331 -11.31 -14.33 1.58
CA GLY A 331 -10.81 -15.54 0.95
C GLY A 331 -9.31 -15.75 1.21
N THR A 332 -8.72 -16.73 0.51
CA THR A 332 -7.25 -16.87 0.46
C THR A 332 -6.61 -15.73 -0.34
N GLY A 333 -7.41 -15.06 -1.18
CA GLY A 333 -7.25 -13.70 -1.69
C GLY A 333 -5.99 -13.41 -2.53
N GLY A 334 -5.94 -12.20 -3.11
CA GLY A 334 -4.96 -11.81 -4.12
C GLY A 334 -3.62 -11.37 -3.55
N MET A 335 -2.56 -11.49 -4.35
CA MET A 335 -1.24 -11.00 -4.00
C MET A 335 -1.12 -9.47 -4.06
N ILE A 336 -0.39 -8.92 -3.09
CA ILE A 336 0.18 -7.57 -3.13
C ILE A 336 1.68 -7.72 -3.29
N VAL A 337 2.28 -7.15 -4.33
CA VAL A 337 3.71 -7.32 -4.64
C VAL A 337 4.38 -5.97 -4.83
N ARG A 338 5.57 -5.81 -4.23
CA ARG A 338 6.36 -4.58 -4.30
C ARG A 338 7.58 -4.75 -5.20
N TRP A 339 7.60 -4.02 -6.31
CA TRP A 339 8.62 -4.07 -7.35
C TRP A 339 9.55 -2.85 -7.27
N PRO A 340 10.87 -3.01 -7.15
CA PRO A 340 11.79 -1.88 -7.08
C PRO A 340 11.87 -1.17 -8.43
N LEU A 341 11.83 0.16 -8.42
CA LEU A 341 12.19 0.99 -9.56
C LEU A 341 13.69 1.32 -9.52
N ASP A 342 14.28 1.50 -10.69
CA ASP A 342 15.61 2.07 -10.85
C ASP A 342 15.48 3.59 -11.04
N PRO A 343 15.98 4.40 -10.08
CA PRO A 343 15.97 5.85 -10.21
C PRO A 343 16.75 6.35 -11.43
N ALA A 344 17.72 5.63 -11.98
CA ALA A 344 18.47 6.09 -13.14
C ALA A 344 17.63 6.02 -14.43
N THR A 345 16.97 4.88 -14.66
CA THR A 345 16.26 4.58 -15.91
C THR A 345 14.77 4.90 -15.88
N GLY A 346 14.17 5.01 -14.68
CA GLY A 346 12.74 5.27 -14.50
C GLY A 346 11.83 4.06 -14.72
N ILE A 347 12.38 2.87 -14.95
CA ILE A 347 11.64 1.60 -15.10
C ILE A 347 11.94 0.66 -13.94
N LEU A 348 11.32 -0.53 -13.94
CA LEU A 348 11.60 -1.54 -12.92
C LEU A 348 13.09 -1.93 -12.93
N ARG A 349 13.69 -2.02 -11.74
CA ARG A 349 15.10 -2.39 -11.56
C ARG A 349 15.32 -3.80 -12.09
N THR A 350 16.08 -3.87 -13.17
CA THR A 350 16.38 -5.10 -13.88
C THR A 350 17.80 -5.54 -13.53
N ASP A 351 17.95 -6.77 -13.05
CA ASP A 351 19.24 -7.40 -12.77
C ASP A 351 20.00 -7.68 -14.08
N ALA A 352 21.30 -7.98 -13.97
CA ALA A 352 22.15 -8.28 -15.13
C ALA A 352 21.67 -9.49 -15.96
N ASP A 353 20.84 -10.36 -15.39
CA ASP A 353 20.23 -11.51 -16.06
C ASP A 353 18.91 -11.16 -16.80
N GLY A 354 18.49 -9.89 -16.78
CA GLY A 354 17.25 -9.43 -17.39
C GLY A 354 15.99 -9.68 -16.54
N SER A 355 16.15 -10.16 -15.30
CA SER A 355 15.04 -10.38 -14.36
C SER A 355 14.79 -9.16 -13.47
N VAL A 356 13.54 -8.95 -13.09
CA VAL A 356 13.15 -8.03 -12.02
C VAL A 356 12.66 -8.89 -10.86
N ARG A 357 13.18 -8.62 -9.66
CA ARG A 357 12.83 -9.35 -8.43
C ARG A 357 12.00 -8.46 -7.53
N ALA A 358 10.88 -9.00 -7.03
CA ALA A 358 10.11 -8.33 -5.99
C ALA A 358 10.96 -8.14 -4.73
N THR A 359 10.73 -7.03 -4.02
CA THR A 359 11.37 -6.73 -2.73
C THR A 359 10.52 -7.16 -1.53
N ALA A 360 9.21 -7.25 -1.71
CA ALA A 360 8.28 -7.72 -0.71
C ALA A 360 7.01 -8.24 -1.38
N ALA A 361 6.30 -9.14 -0.70
CA ALA A 361 5.05 -9.71 -1.15
C ALA A 361 4.17 -10.08 0.05
N TRP A 362 2.85 -9.94 -0.10
CA TRP A 362 1.86 -10.32 0.90
C TRP A 362 0.62 -10.90 0.22
N SER A 363 -0.01 -11.90 0.82
CA SER A 363 -1.36 -12.29 0.42
C SER A 363 -2.38 -11.43 1.16
N SER A 364 -3.28 -10.81 0.42
CA SER A 364 -4.40 -10.03 0.95
C SER A 364 -5.62 -10.93 1.12
N PRO A 365 -6.33 -10.89 2.26
CA PRO A 365 -7.58 -11.64 2.42
C PRO A 365 -8.77 -10.99 1.71
N ILE A 366 -8.60 -9.77 1.17
CA ILE A 366 -9.66 -9.03 0.48
C ILE A 366 -9.78 -9.50 -0.97
N VAL A 367 -10.95 -10.05 -1.31
CA VAL A 367 -11.26 -10.59 -2.64
C VAL A 367 -11.92 -9.53 -3.53
N GLY A 368 -11.57 -9.54 -4.82
CA GLY A 368 -12.04 -8.57 -5.81
C GLY A 368 -11.29 -7.24 -5.76
N ALA A 369 -10.02 -7.25 -5.35
CA ALA A 369 -9.19 -6.05 -5.38
C ALA A 369 -8.99 -5.54 -6.82
N GLN A 370 -9.20 -4.24 -7.04
CA GLN A 370 -9.08 -3.58 -8.35
C GLN A 370 -7.97 -2.51 -8.36
N GLY A 371 -7.55 -2.03 -7.20
CA GLY A 371 -6.64 -0.90 -7.08
C GLY A 371 -5.86 -0.95 -5.78
N VAL A 372 -4.67 -0.36 -5.81
CA VAL A 372 -3.79 -0.30 -4.66
C VAL A 372 -3.05 1.03 -4.63
N ALA A 373 -2.89 1.63 -3.46
CA ALA A 373 -2.01 2.77 -3.26
C ALA A 373 -1.22 2.57 -1.96
N THR A 374 0.09 2.84 -2.01
CA THR A 374 0.97 2.72 -0.86
C THR A 374 1.69 4.03 -0.61
N HIS A 375 1.62 4.53 0.62
CA HIS A 375 2.41 5.65 1.09
C HIS A 375 2.62 5.53 2.60
N GLY A 376 3.75 6.02 3.11
CA GLY A 376 4.00 6.06 4.56
C GLY A 376 3.99 4.72 5.28
N GLY A 377 4.15 3.59 4.57
CA GLY A 377 3.97 2.25 5.15
C GLY A 377 2.52 1.76 5.18
N THR A 378 1.56 2.58 4.76
CA THR A 378 0.16 2.20 4.60
C THR A 378 -0.15 1.74 3.20
N THR A 379 -0.84 0.61 3.09
CA THR A 379 -1.42 0.14 1.84
C THR A 379 -2.94 0.25 1.90
N LEU A 380 -3.50 0.90 0.89
CA LEU A 380 -4.93 1.02 0.66
C LEU A 380 -5.32 0.18 -0.55
N ILE A 381 -6.42 -0.55 -0.44
CA ILE A 381 -6.93 -1.44 -1.50
C ILE A 381 -8.36 -1.03 -1.84
N SER A 382 -8.69 -0.86 -3.12
CA SER A 382 -10.08 -0.77 -3.57
C SER A 382 -10.61 -2.17 -3.87
N ALA A 383 -11.79 -2.50 -3.32
CA ALA A 383 -12.52 -3.72 -3.63
C ALA A 383 -14.01 -3.52 -3.34
N PRO A 384 -14.91 -4.41 -3.78
CA PRO A 384 -16.32 -4.33 -3.41
C PRO A 384 -16.52 -4.31 -1.89
N CYS A 385 -17.55 -3.61 -1.39
CA CYS A 385 -17.86 -3.57 0.04
C CYS A 385 -18.28 -4.98 0.57
N PRO A 386 -18.16 -5.24 1.89
CA PRO A 386 -18.42 -6.57 2.46
C PRO A 386 -19.87 -7.05 2.31
N GLU A 387 -20.82 -6.11 2.39
CA GLU A 387 -22.24 -6.38 2.28
C GLU A 387 -22.73 -6.72 0.86
N TYR A 388 -21.87 -6.60 -0.17
CA TYR A 388 -22.21 -6.88 -1.57
C TYR A 388 -21.45 -8.09 -2.08
N VAL A 389 -22.15 -8.98 -2.79
CA VAL A 389 -21.55 -10.12 -3.49
C VAL A 389 -21.50 -9.78 -4.98
N GLU A 390 -20.38 -10.06 -5.63
CA GLU A 390 -20.27 -9.95 -7.09
C GLU A 390 -21.23 -10.94 -7.76
N TRP A 391 -21.69 -10.58 -8.97
CA TRP A 391 -22.74 -11.31 -9.69
C TRP A 391 -22.44 -12.80 -9.84
N THR A 392 -23.43 -13.63 -9.49
CA THR A 392 -23.42 -15.08 -9.76
C THR A 392 -24.28 -15.40 -10.99
N PRO A 393 -23.81 -16.25 -11.92
CA PRO A 393 -24.62 -16.69 -13.05
C PRO A 393 -25.96 -17.29 -12.62
N GLY A 394 -27.07 -16.70 -13.06
CA GLY A 394 -28.43 -17.10 -12.69
C GLY A 394 -28.98 -16.49 -11.40
N GLY A 395 -28.22 -15.60 -10.75
CA GLY A 395 -28.67 -14.83 -9.58
C GLY A 395 -29.63 -13.68 -9.93
N PRO A 396 -30.32 -13.10 -8.93
CA PRO A 396 -31.13 -11.89 -9.13
C PRO A 396 -30.27 -10.73 -9.68
N ALA A 397 -30.92 -9.76 -10.34
CA ALA A 397 -30.25 -8.54 -10.79
C ALA A 397 -29.49 -7.91 -9.60
N VAL A 398 -28.16 -7.86 -9.71
CA VAL A 398 -27.30 -7.41 -8.62
C VAL A 398 -27.35 -5.88 -8.62
N GLU A 399 -27.55 -5.31 -7.43
CA GLU A 399 -27.37 -3.88 -7.19
C GLU A 399 -26.02 -3.41 -7.77
N PRO A 400 -25.89 -2.14 -8.20
CA PRO A 400 -24.59 -1.59 -8.56
C PRO A 400 -23.56 -1.90 -7.46
N VAL A 401 -22.41 -2.46 -7.83
CA VAL A 401 -21.44 -2.93 -6.85
C VAL A 401 -20.80 -1.71 -6.18
N ASN A 402 -21.22 -1.45 -4.94
CA ASN A 402 -20.58 -0.43 -4.12
C ASN A 402 -19.17 -0.88 -3.76
N SER A 403 -18.21 0.00 -4.01
CA SER A 403 -16.81 -0.25 -3.69
C SER A 403 -16.43 0.43 -2.38
N CYS A 404 -15.49 -0.17 -1.69
CA CYS A 404 -14.90 0.31 -0.46
C CYS A 404 -13.39 0.43 -0.64
N VAL A 405 -12.78 1.28 0.18
CA VAL A 405 -11.33 1.29 0.35
C VAL A 405 -10.98 0.71 1.72
N TYR A 406 -10.03 -0.21 1.70
CA TYR A 406 -9.57 -0.95 2.87
C TYR A 406 -8.16 -0.50 3.24
N ARG A 407 -7.93 -0.30 4.53
CA ARG A 407 -6.58 -0.15 5.09
C ARG A 407 -6.03 -1.54 5.39
N ALA A 408 -4.97 -1.91 4.70
CA ALA A 408 -4.34 -3.22 4.81
C ALA A 408 -2.87 -3.06 5.16
N LEU A 409 -2.49 -3.48 6.36
CA LEU A 409 -1.10 -3.45 6.81
C LEU A 409 -0.61 -4.87 7.08
N PRO A 410 0.69 -5.13 6.90
CA PRO A 410 1.31 -6.30 7.49
C PRO A 410 1.02 -6.33 9.00
N GLY A 411 0.64 -7.50 9.52
CA GLY A 411 0.42 -7.75 10.95
C GLY A 411 -0.72 -6.98 11.65
N GLN A 412 -1.45 -6.08 10.99
CA GLN A 412 -2.69 -5.50 11.54
C GLN A 412 -3.91 -6.01 10.78
N PRO A 413 -5.03 -6.33 11.47
CA PRO A 413 -6.27 -6.70 10.82
C PRO A 413 -6.69 -5.66 9.77
N VAL A 414 -7.19 -6.12 8.63
CA VAL A 414 -7.66 -5.23 7.57
C VAL A 414 -8.93 -4.52 8.04
N GLN A 415 -8.94 -3.20 7.87
CA GLN A 415 -10.06 -2.34 8.25
C GLN A 415 -10.75 -1.77 7.00
N LEU A 416 -12.08 -1.75 7.00
CA LEU A 416 -12.83 -0.93 6.05
C LEU A 416 -12.57 0.52 6.43
N TRP A 417 -11.85 1.26 5.59
CA TRP A 417 -11.57 2.67 5.88
C TRP A 417 -12.77 3.54 5.52
N LYS A 418 -13.25 3.42 4.28
CA LYS A 418 -14.41 4.17 3.82
C LYS A 418 -15.10 3.50 2.65
N ARG A 419 -16.38 3.84 2.48
CA ARG A 419 -17.09 3.64 1.21
C ARG A 419 -16.57 4.58 0.13
N ALA A 420 -16.65 4.11 -1.10
CA ALA A 420 -16.17 4.81 -2.28
C ALA A 420 -17.16 4.66 -3.43
N SER A 421 -16.79 5.20 -4.59
CA SER A 421 -17.64 5.17 -5.76
C SER A 421 -18.01 3.76 -6.23
N VAL A 422 -19.25 3.59 -6.71
CA VAL A 422 -19.68 2.40 -7.44
C VAL A 422 -18.67 2.06 -8.53
N HIS A 423 -18.30 0.79 -8.62
CA HIS A 423 -17.34 0.24 -9.59
C HIS A 423 -16.01 1.00 -9.59
N LEU A 424 -15.50 1.35 -8.39
CA LEU A 424 -14.16 1.87 -8.23
C LEU A 424 -13.16 0.86 -8.78
N GLN A 425 -12.30 1.31 -9.69
CA GLN A 425 -11.23 0.51 -10.28
C GLN A 425 -9.95 0.77 -9.48
N ASN A 426 -9.22 1.82 -9.84
CA ASN A 426 -7.85 2.00 -9.36
C ASN A 426 -7.69 3.17 -8.40
N LEU A 427 -6.53 3.20 -7.73
CA LEU A 427 -6.14 4.18 -6.72
C LEU A 427 -4.74 4.72 -7.04
N ALA A 428 -4.50 6.00 -6.78
CA ALA A 428 -3.15 6.57 -6.91
C ALA A 428 -2.87 7.59 -5.81
N TYR A 429 -1.68 7.52 -5.20
CA TYR A 429 -1.21 8.57 -4.30
C TYR A 429 -0.54 9.71 -5.09
N ASP A 430 -0.97 10.95 -4.82
CA ASP A 430 -0.35 12.17 -5.31
C ASP A 430 0.42 12.87 -4.17
N PRO A 431 1.76 12.73 -4.11
CA PRO A 431 2.57 13.37 -3.07
C PRO A 431 2.58 14.89 -3.14
N GLN A 432 2.22 15.52 -4.27
CA GLN A 432 2.20 16.99 -4.35
C GLN A 432 0.98 17.60 -3.66
N ARG A 433 -0.13 16.85 -3.65
CA ARG A 433 -1.39 17.25 -3.01
C ARG A 433 -1.61 16.57 -1.66
N ASP A 434 -0.74 15.63 -1.30
CA ASP A 434 -0.94 14.68 -0.20
C ASP A 434 -2.35 14.08 -0.27
N ALA A 435 -2.68 13.54 -1.45
CA ALA A 435 -4.04 13.14 -1.79
C ALA A 435 -4.10 11.73 -2.39
N LEU A 436 -5.18 11.02 -2.10
CA LEU A 436 -5.52 9.77 -2.74
C LEU A 436 -6.52 10.04 -3.87
N TRP A 437 -6.16 9.67 -5.09
CA TRP A 437 -7.00 9.73 -6.28
C TRP A 437 -7.71 8.41 -6.54
N TYR A 438 -8.90 8.52 -7.11
CA TYR A 438 -9.86 7.45 -7.36
C TYR A 438 -10.37 7.56 -8.80
N ILE A 439 -10.62 6.42 -9.44
CA ILE A 439 -11.29 6.34 -10.74
C ILE A 439 -12.30 5.20 -10.76
N ASN A 440 -13.48 5.43 -11.34
CA ASN A 440 -14.49 4.39 -11.51
C ASN A 440 -14.90 4.22 -12.97
N GLU A 441 -15.55 3.09 -13.25
CA GLU A 441 -16.07 2.76 -14.59
C GLU A 441 -17.59 2.89 -14.71
N ASN A 442 -18.28 3.26 -13.62
CA ASN A 442 -19.74 3.28 -13.53
C ASN A 442 -20.37 4.17 -14.61
N GLN A 443 -21.07 3.58 -15.58
CA GLN A 443 -21.77 4.31 -16.63
C GLN A 443 -23.21 4.59 -16.21
N PRO A 444 -23.75 5.83 -16.31
CA PRO A 444 -23.15 7.06 -16.86
C PRO A 444 -22.58 7.99 -15.78
N HIS A 445 -22.05 7.47 -14.67
CA HIS A 445 -21.56 8.25 -13.52
C HIS A 445 -20.05 8.06 -13.33
N ARG A 446 -19.29 8.28 -14.41
CA ARG A 446 -17.83 8.16 -14.41
C ARG A 446 -17.19 9.41 -13.84
N VAL A 447 -16.35 9.23 -12.83
CA VAL A 447 -15.74 10.31 -12.05
C VAL A 447 -14.28 10.00 -11.75
N VAL A 448 -13.48 11.05 -11.73
CA VAL A 448 -12.15 11.06 -11.14
C VAL A 448 -12.18 12.03 -9.98
N TYR A 449 -11.89 11.55 -8.78
CA TYR A 449 -11.90 12.38 -7.59
C TYR A 449 -10.73 12.05 -6.69
N GLN A 450 -10.49 12.94 -5.72
CA GLN A 450 -9.50 12.77 -4.69
C GLN A 450 -10.07 13.12 -3.32
N THR A 451 -9.45 12.56 -2.30
CA THR A 451 -9.52 13.04 -0.92
C THR A 451 -8.10 13.25 -0.39
N PRO A 452 -7.91 14.00 0.71
CA PRO A 452 -6.65 13.95 1.44
C PRO A 452 -6.23 12.50 1.70
N TRP A 453 -4.93 12.21 1.68
CA TRP A 453 -4.42 10.92 2.10
C TRP A 453 -4.85 10.66 3.55
N PRO A 454 -5.51 9.52 3.84
CA PRO A 454 -5.99 9.26 5.18
C PRO A 454 -4.84 9.17 6.17
N ARG A 455 -5.04 9.79 7.33
CA ARG A 455 -4.15 9.62 8.48
C ARG A 455 -4.84 8.68 9.46
N PHE A 456 -4.14 7.62 9.83
CA PHE A 456 -4.65 6.60 10.75
C PHE A 456 -3.98 6.76 12.12
N SER A 457 -4.78 6.83 13.18
CA SER A 457 -4.26 6.72 14.54
C SER A 457 -3.99 5.25 14.86
N SER A 458 -2.86 4.96 15.54
CA SER A 458 -2.62 3.61 16.06
C SER A 458 -3.75 3.22 17.04
N PRO A 459 -4.21 1.95 17.04
CA PRO A 459 -5.17 1.47 18.03
C PRO A 459 -4.60 1.47 19.45
N TYR A 460 -3.27 1.54 19.60
CA TYR A 460 -2.56 1.55 20.88
C TYR A 460 -1.98 2.93 21.17
N PRO A 461 -2.69 3.84 21.87
CA PRO A 461 -2.16 5.14 22.28
C PRO A 461 -0.96 5.05 23.22
N THR A 462 -0.85 3.98 24.00
CA THR A 462 0.26 3.77 24.95
C THR A 462 0.97 2.47 24.61
N ILE A 463 2.30 2.51 24.51
CA ILE A 463 3.16 1.34 24.40
C ILE A 463 4.29 1.52 25.42
N THR A 464 4.54 0.50 26.24
CA THR A 464 5.63 0.48 27.22
C THR A 464 6.34 -0.87 27.17
N ALA A 465 7.63 -0.87 27.45
CA ALA A 465 8.34 -2.09 27.78
C ALA A 465 7.97 -2.56 29.19
N ALA A 466 8.00 -3.87 29.41
CA ALA A 466 7.71 -4.48 30.71
C ALA A 466 8.77 -5.47 31.18
N GLY A 467 9.92 -5.55 30.51
CA GLY A 467 10.89 -6.62 30.72
C GLY A 467 10.33 -7.98 30.29
N ASP A 468 10.95 -9.06 30.73
CA ASP A 468 10.45 -10.42 30.48
C ASP A 468 9.31 -10.74 31.48
N LEU A 469 8.06 -10.60 31.03
CA LEU A 469 6.86 -10.94 31.81
C LEU A 469 6.48 -12.41 31.65
N THR A 470 6.85 -13.04 30.53
CA THR A 470 6.51 -14.42 30.18
C THR A 470 7.48 -15.47 30.72
N GLY A 471 8.66 -15.04 31.17
CA GLY A 471 9.76 -15.89 31.61
C GLY A 471 10.50 -16.58 30.46
N ASP A 472 10.37 -16.07 29.24
CA ASP A 472 10.95 -16.69 28.03
C ASP A 472 12.33 -16.15 27.66
N THR A 473 12.91 -15.31 28.54
CA THR A 473 14.18 -14.60 28.43
C THR A 473 14.22 -13.50 27.37
N ARG A 474 13.09 -13.18 26.74
CA ARG A 474 12.94 -12.05 25.82
C ARG A 474 12.13 -10.96 26.49
N PRO A 475 12.41 -9.68 26.16
CA PRO A 475 11.60 -8.61 26.68
C PRO A 475 10.23 -8.59 26.00
N ASP A 476 9.22 -8.25 26.78
CA ASP A 476 7.84 -8.16 26.36
C ASP A 476 7.36 -6.70 26.29
N LEU A 477 6.37 -6.47 25.44
CA LEU A 477 5.70 -5.18 25.28
C LEU A 477 4.29 -5.22 25.82
N LEU A 478 3.91 -4.10 26.42
CA LEU A 478 2.55 -3.83 26.83
C LEU A 478 2.00 -2.68 26.01
N ALA A 479 0.76 -2.85 25.54
CA ALA A 479 0.04 -1.84 24.80
C ALA A 479 -1.33 -1.60 25.41
N VAL A 480 -1.70 -0.35 25.65
CA VAL A 480 -3.07 0.03 26.04
C VAL A 480 -3.78 0.53 24.80
N ASP A 481 -4.92 -0.09 24.48
CA ASP A 481 -5.73 0.32 23.34
C ASP A 481 -6.64 1.51 23.66
N THR A 482 -7.26 2.09 22.62
CA THR A 482 -8.20 3.21 22.75
C THR A 482 -9.46 2.87 23.57
N GLY A 483 -9.77 1.60 23.78
CA GLY A 483 -10.85 1.12 24.65
C GLY A 483 -10.42 0.90 26.10
N GLY A 484 -9.16 1.21 26.45
CA GLY A 484 -8.62 1.03 27.79
C GLY A 484 -8.30 -0.43 28.14
N LYS A 485 -8.15 -1.32 27.15
CA LYS A 485 -7.69 -2.69 27.39
C LYS A 485 -6.17 -2.77 27.29
N LEU A 486 -5.56 -3.55 28.20
CA LEU A 486 -4.15 -3.88 28.16
C LEU A 486 -3.91 -5.16 27.38
N TRP A 487 -2.94 -5.09 26.48
CA TRP A 487 -2.46 -6.20 25.67
C TRP A 487 -0.99 -6.49 25.99
N LEU A 488 -0.67 -7.77 26.12
CA LEU A 488 0.70 -8.27 26.15
C LEU A 488 1.10 -8.76 24.77
N HIS A 489 2.23 -8.26 24.28
CA HIS A 489 2.91 -8.73 23.08
C HIS A 489 4.22 -9.39 23.52
N ALA A 490 4.25 -10.72 23.52
CA ALA A 490 5.40 -11.48 23.98
C ALA A 490 6.54 -11.43 22.94
N GLY A 491 7.76 -11.09 23.36
CA GLY A 491 8.92 -10.95 22.47
C GLY A 491 8.62 -10.16 21.20
N ALA A 492 8.76 -10.81 20.04
CA ALA A 492 8.52 -10.19 18.73
C ALA A 492 7.03 -9.98 18.35
N GLY A 493 6.11 -10.16 19.31
CA GLY A 493 4.70 -9.75 19.20
C GLY A 493 3.73 -10.77 18.63
N THR A 494 4.17 -11.88 18.04
CA THR A 494 3.26 -12.83 17.38
C THR A 494 2.28 -13.48 18.38
N ASN A 495 1.02 -13.05 18.37
CA ASN A 495 -0.12 -13.45 19.24
C ASN A 495 -0.31 -12.61 20.51
N PRO A 496 -0.87 -11.39 20.40
CA PRO A 496 -1.20 -10.58 21.55
C PRO A 496 -2.18 -11.26 22.50
N ARG A 497 -1.90 -11.17 23.81
CA ARG A 497 -2.78 -11.65 24.87
C ARG A 497 -3.51 -10.50 25.54
N ASP A 498 -4.83 -10.59 25.58
CA ASP A 498 -5.69 -9.70 26.34
C ASP A 498 -5.50 -9.89 27.86
N LEU A 499 -5.17 -8.80 28.56
CA LEU A 499 -5.01 -8.76 30.02
C LEU A 499 -6.14 -8.00 30.74
N GLY A 500 -7.19 -7.59 30.02
CA GLY A 500 -8.39 -6.97 30.56
C GLY A 500 -8.46 -5.44 30.40
N GLY A 501 -9.64 -4.88 30.70
CA GLY A 501 -9.96 -3.46 30.58
C GLY A 501 -9.65 -2.61 31.82
N GLY A 502 -9.87 -1.30 31.72
CA GLY A 502 -9.74 -0.32 32.81
C GLY A 502 -8.35 0.31 32.94
N TRP A 503 -7.52 0.20 31.90
CA TRP A 503 -6.16 0.75 31.87
C TRP A 503 -6.10 2.20 31.38
N ASP A 504 -7.22 2.75 30.90
CA ASP A 504 -7.42 4.17 30.58
C ASP A 504 -7.39 5.09 31.80
N THR A 505 -7.46 4.52 33.02
CA THR A 505 -7.30 5.26 34.29
C THR A 505 -5.84 5.60 34.63
N TYR A 506 -4.87 5.07 33.87
CA TYR A 506 -3.45 5.29 34.12
C TYR A 506 -2.87 6.37 33.20
N THR A 507 -2.13 7.30 33.80
CA THR A 507 -1.46 8.39 33.08
C THR A 507 -0.05 8.00 32.64
N ARG A 508 0.58 7.05 33.34
CA ARG A 508 1.94 6.57 33.04
C ARG A 508 2.11 5.11 33.41
N LEU A 509 2.90 4.43 32.61
CA LEU A 509 3.37 3.08 32.83
C LEU A 509 4.90 3.06 32.74
N ALA A 510 5.55 2.21 33.53
CA ALA A 510 6.98 1.96 33.44
C ALA A 510 7.28 0.52 33.87
N GLY A 511 8.07 -0.21 33.08
CA GLY A 511 8.65 -1.50 33.45
C GLY A 511 10.02 -1.30 34.11
N PRO A 512 10.15 -1.33 35.44
CA PRO A 512 11.43 -1.26 36.12
C PRO A 512 12.26 -2.56 36.00
N GLY A 513 11.64 -3.69 35.69
CA GLY A 513 12.22 -5.01 35.87
C GLY A 513 11.77 -5.64 37.20
N ASP A 514 12.53 -6.58 37.72
CA ASP A 514 12.20 -7.32 38.96
C ASP A 514 12.50 -6.49 40.23
N LEU A 515 11.49 -5.81 40.77
CA LEU A 515 11.66 -5.00 41.98
C LEU A 515 11.68 -5.84 43.27
N THR A 516 11.25 -7.10 43.23
CA THR A 516 11.09 -7.99 44.40
C THR A 516 12.23 -9.00 44.54
N GLY A 517 13.06 -9.17 43.52
CA GLY A 517 14.12 -10.17 43.48
C GLY A 517 13.61 -11.61 43.33
N ASP A 518 12.37 -11.80 42.87
CA ASP A 518 11.76 -13.13 42.70
C ASP A 518 11.93 -13.72 41.28
N GLY A 519 12.66 -13.03 40.42
CA GLY A 519 12.95 -13.40 39.04
C GLY A 519 11.87 -12.99 38.04
N LYS A 520 10.89 -12.16 38.43
CA LYS A 520 9.76 -11.78 37.57
C LYS A 520 9.68 -10.28 37.42
N SER A 521 9.52 -9.82 36.18
CA SER A 521 9.42 -8.38 35.92
C SER A 521 8.11 -7.81 36.46
N ASP A 522 8.20 -6.66 37.14
CA ASP A 522 7.06 -5.91 37.63
C ASP A 522 6.66 -4.77 36.67
N LEU A 523 5.43 -4.29 36.81
CA LEU A 523 4.96 -3.07 36.16
C LEU A 523 4.60 -2.00 37.21
N LEU A 524 4.98 -0.76 36.93
CA LEU A 524 4.53 0.41 37.67
C LEU A 524 3.49 1.18 36.87
N ALA A 525 2.42 1.62 37.54
CA ALA A 525 1.35 2.40 36.94
C ALA A 525 0.94 3.56 37.85
N VAL A 526 0.88 4.77 37.30
CA VAL A 526 0.39 5.96 38.01
C VAL A 526 -1.02 6.26 37.54
N ASP A 527 -1.99 6.22 38.44
CA ASP A 527 -3.37 6.53 38.09
C ASP A 527 -3.63 8.04 37.97
N THR A 528 -4.81 8.40 37.45
CA THR A 528 -5.25 9.79 37.32
C THR A 528 -5.35 10.55 38.64
N GLY A 529 -5.40 9.86 39.78
CA GLY A 529 -5.36 10.46 41.12
C GLY A 529 -3.95 10.66 41.66
N GLY A 530 -2.90 10.31 40.90
CA GLY A 530 -1.51 10.42 41.34
C GLY A 530 -1.07 9.31 42.31
N GLN A 531 -1.82 8.21 42.41
CA GLN A 531 -1.43 7.04 43.18
C GLN A 531 -0.55 6.13 42.34
N LEU A 532 0.62 5.78 42.86
CA LEU A 532 1.50 4.78 42.24
C LEU A 532 1.06 3.38 42.66
N TRP A 533 0.96 2.49 41.69
CA TRP A 533 0.68 1.07 41.88
C TRP A 533 1.84 0.23 41.36
N ARG A 534 2.20 -0.81 42.12
CA ARG A 534 3.03 -1.92 41.61
C ARG A 534 2.11 -3.07 41.21
N TYR A 535 2.32 -3.60 40.02
CA TYR A 535 1.68 -4.78 39.48
C TYR A 535 2.70 -5.92 39.48
N PRO A 536 2.60 -6.87 40.43
CA PRO A 536 3.54 -7.97 40.53
C PRO A 536 3.47 -8.88 39.30
N GLY A 537 4.59 -9.12 38.64
CA GLY A 537 4.65 -10.07 37.51
C GLY A 537 4.36 -11.50 37.94
N THR A 538 3.65 -12.26 37.12
CA THR A 538 3.45 -13.70 37.40
C THR A 538 4.59 -14.57 36.87
N GLY A 539 5.40 -14.05 35.94
CA GLY A 539 6.39 -14.82 35.16
C GLY A 539 5.74 -15.72 34.11
N THR A 540 4.48 -15.47 33.77
CA THR A 540 3.68 -16.20 32.78
C THR A 540 2.84 -15.25 31.92
N GLY A 541 3.30 -14.01 31.78
CA GLY A 541 2.68 -12.96 30.97
C GLY A 541 1.44 -12.33 31.61
N GLY A 542 1.30 -12.38 32.93
CA GLY A 542 0.17 -11.77 33.65
C GLY A 542 0.63 -11.01 34.88
N PHE A 543 -0.33 -10.40 35.57
CA PHE A 543 -0.10 -9.67 36.82
C PHE A 543 -0.90 -10.26 37.98
N GLY A 544 -0.28 -10.25 39.16
CA GLY A 544 -0.97 -10.45 40.42
C GLY A 544 -1.78 -9.23 40.86
N PRO A 545 -2.42 -9.28 42.05
CA PRO A 545 -3.13 -8.13 42.61
C PRO A 545 -2.21 -6.91 42.75
N ARG A 546 -2.67 -5.74 42.30
CA ARG A 546 -1.91 -4.49 42.40
C ARG A 546 -1.71 -4.07 43.86
N ILE A 547 -0.56 -3.46 44.15
CA ILE A 547 -0.14 -3.00 45.48
C ILE A 547 0.01 -1.48 45.45
N ALA A 548 -0.61 -0.79 46.40
CA ALA A 548 -0.50 0.66 46.52
C ALA A 548 0.88 1.05 47.07
N MET A 549 1.56 1.96 46.38
CA MET A 549 2.92 2.43 46.70
C MET A 549 2.93 3.88 47.26
N GLY A 550 1.77 4.48 47.49
CA GLY A 550 1.58 5.86 47.96
C GLY A 550 1.20 6.88 46.87
N GLY A 551 0.61 8.01 47.29
CA GLY A 551 0.17 9.10 46.43
C GLY A 551 1.24 10.17 46.16
N GLY A 552 0.87 11.20 45.39
CA GLY A 552 1.74 12.34 45.07
C GLY A 552 2.63 12.14 43.83
N TRP A 553 2.32 11.15 42.99
CA TRP A 553 3.06 10.84 41.77
C TRP A 553 2.60 11.65 40.54
N ASP A 554 1.52 12.42 40.68
CA ASP A 554 1.03 13.41 39.72
C ASP A 554 2.02 14.58 39.52
N THR A 555 2.93 14.81 40.47
CA THR A 555 3.99 15.83 40.37
C THR A 555 5.09 15.48 39.37
N TYR A 556 5.17 14.23 38.92
CA TYR A 556 6.13 13.81 37.90
C TYR A 556 5.60 14.12 36.50
N THR A 557 6.46 14.19 35.49
CA THR A 557 6.12 14.31 34.06
C THR A 557 6.52 13.07 33.28
N HIS A 558 7.59 12.39 33.70
CA HIS A 558 8.13 11.18 33.07
C HIS A 558 8.57 10.16 34.10
N LEU A 559 8.47 8.87 33.73
CA LEU A 559 9.01 7.73 34.46
C LEU A 559 9.81 6.87 33.50
N ALA A 560 10.96 6.34 33.94
CA ALA A 560 11.73 5.36 33.19
C ALA A 560 12.35 4.34 34.14
N GLY A 561 12.25 3.06 33.82
CA GLY A 561 12.87 1.96 34.57
C GLY A 561 14.15 1.51 33.89
N PRO A 562 15.34 2.00 34.29
CA PRO A 562 16.60 1.61 33.66
C PRO A 562 17.09 0.19 33.97
N GLY A 563 16.41 -0.56 34.84
CA GLY A 563 17.03 -1.70 35.49
C GLY A 563 17.97 -1.21 36.59
N ASP A 564 19.05 -1.96 36.85
CA ASP A 564 20.02 -1.61 37.90
C ASP A 564 21.03 -0.56 37.40
N LEU A 565 20.78 0.71 37.71
CA LEU A 565 21.67 1.81 37.35
C LEU A 565 22.83 1.95 38.36
N THR A 566 22.66 1.42 39.57
CA THR A 566 23.62 1.54 40.68
C THR A 566 24.64 0.41 40.80
N GLY A 567 24.41 -0.70 40.10
CA GLY A 567 25.25 -1.90 40.14
C GLY A 567 25.07 -2.73 41.42
N ASP A 568 23.99 -2.53 42.19
CA ASP A 568 23.72 -3.23 43.44
C ASP A 568 22.85 -4.49 43.28
N GLY A 569 22.50 -4.83 42.05
CA GLY A 569 21.66 -5.96 41.65
C GLY A 569 20.15 -5.67 41.74
N LYS A 570 19.73 -4.43 42.01
CA LYS A 570 18.32 -4.09 42.21
C LYS A 570 17.88 -3.02 41.21
N PRO A 571 16.73 -3.20 40.56
CA PRO A 571 16.27 -2.21 39.61
C PRO A 571 15.87 -0.88 40.25
N ASP A 572 16.27 0.20 39.59
CA ASP A 572 15.98 1.58 39.97
C ASP A 572 14.80 2.16 39.16
N LEU A 573 14.28 3.30 39.62
CA LEU A 573 13.33 4.12 38.87
C LEU A 573 13.85 5.55 38.72
N LEU A 574 13.72 6.10 37.52
CA LEU A 574 13.96 7.51 37.23
C LEU A 574 12.63 8.25 37.10
N ALA A 575 12.55 9.42 37.72
CA ALA A 575 11.35 10.26 37.66
C ALA A 575 11.73 11.73 37.48
N VAL A 576 11.13 12.41 36.52
CA VAL A 576 11.31 13.85 36.30
C VAL A 576 10.12 14.57 36.90
N ASP A 577 10.35 15.51 37.81
CA ASP A 577 9.25 16.33 38.35
C ASP A 577 8.86 17.48 37.42
N THR A 578 7.70 18.09 37.71
CA THR A 578 7.18 19.27 37.00
C THR A 578 8.12 20.48 37.05
N GLY A 579 9.04 20.55 38.00
CA GLY A 579 10.11 21.55 38.07
C GLY A 579 11.31 21.24 37.18
N GLY A 580 11.34 20.07 36.53
CA GLY A 580 12.44 19.62 35.68
C GLY A 580 13.62 19.01 36.45
N GLN A 581 13.42 18.63 37.72
CA GLN A 581 14.43 17.92 38.50
C GLN A 581 14.31 16.42 38.23
N LEU A 582 15.42 15.78 37.84
CA LEU A 582 15.51 14.32 37.74
C LEU A 582 15.81 13.71 39.11
N TRP A 583 15.07 12.67 39.46
CA TRP A 583 15.23 11.90 40.68
C TRP A 583 15.52 10.44 40.35
N ARG A 584 16.47 9.83 41.07
CA ARG A 584 16.65 8.36 41.13
C ARG A 584 16.00 7.82 42.39
N TYR A 585 15.16 6.82 42.23
CA TYR A 585 14.57 6.03 43.30
C TYR A 585 15.27 4.68 43.35
N PRO A 586 16.14 4.45 44.36
CA PRO A 586 16.88 3.20 44.44
C PRO A 586 15.96 2.03 44.78
N GLY A 587 16.09 0.93 44.05
CA GLY A 587 15.36 -0.30 44.33
C GLY A 587 15.71 -0.88 45.70
N THR A 588 14.71 -1.38 46.43
CA THR A 588 14.98 -2.09 47.70
C THR A 588 15.28 -3.57 47.49
N GLY A 589 14.84 -4.14 46.36
CA GLY A 589 14.80 -5.58 46.12
C GLY A 589 13.69 -6.31 46.90
N THR A 590 12.76 -5.56 47.50
CA THR A 590 11.59 -6.11 48.21
C THR A 590 10.29 -5.49 47.71
N GLY A 591 10.31 -5.00 46.47
CA GLY A 591 9.17 -4.41 45.78
C GLY A 591 8.93 -2.92 46.08
N GLY A 592 9.82 -2.26 46.82
CA GLY A 592 9.74 -0.84 47.16
C GLY A 592 10.95 -0.01 46.73
N PHE A 593 10.89 1.29 47.00
CA PHE A 593 11.99 2.23 46.74
C PHE A 593 12.55 2.82 48.03
N GLY A 594 13.87 3.02 48.06
CA GLY A 594 14.54 3.77 49.10
C GLY A 594 14.42 5.29 48.92
N PRO A 595 15.09 6.08 49.77
CA PRO A 595 15.12 7.54 49.65
C PRO A 595 15.63 7.99 48.28
N ARG A 596 14.86 8.86 47.62
CA ARG A 596 15.23 9.39 46.30
C ARG A 596 16.47 10.27 46.36
N THR A 597 17.27 10.24 45.29
CA THR A 597 18.47 11.08 45.11
C THR A 597 18.25 12.07 43.96
N ALA A 598 18.58 13.34 44.17
CA ALA A 598 18.51 14.36 43.12
C ALA A 598 19.67 14.19 42.12
N MET A 599 19.38 14.15 40.83
CA MET A 599 20.35 13.99 39.74
C MET A 599 20.57 15.27 38.92
N GLY A 600 20.10 16.42 39.42
CA GLY A 600 20.16 17.73 38.75
C GLY A 600 18.91 18.16 37.99
N GLY A 601 18.80 19.47 37.72
CA GLY A 601 17.67 20.11 37.05
C GLY A 601 17.82 20.22 35.53
N GLY A 602 16.82 20.82 34.88
CA GLY A 602 16.83 21.09 33.42
C GLY A 602 16.24 19.97 32.56
N TRP A 603 15.61 18.96 33.16
CA TRP A 603 15.00 17.84 32.45
C TRP A 603 13.62 18.15 31.87
N ASN A 604 13.05 19.31 32.16
CA ASN A 604 11.82 19.82 31.55
C ASN A 604 11.97 20.19 30.06
N THR A 605 13.19 20.13 29.51
CA THR A 605 13.43 20.29 28.07
C THR A 605 13.16 19.03 27.24
N TYR A 606 12.86 17.90 27.89
CA TYR A 606 12.63 16.62 27.23
C TYR A 606 11.13 16.31 27.12
N THR A 607 10.73 15.79 25.96
CA THR A 607 9.36 15.32 25.71
C THR A 607 9.23 13.81 25.92
N HIS A 608 10.34 13.07 25.87
CA HIS A 608 10.40 11.64 26.13
C HIS A 608 11.63 11.29 26.95
N LEU A 609 11.45 10.31 27.84
CA LEU A 609 12.47 9.71 28.66
C LEU A 609 12.24 8.21 28.67
N LEU A 610 13.21 7.41 28.25
CA LEU A 610 13.08 5.96 28.17
C LEU A 610 14.42 5.29 28.40
N ALA A 611 14.39 4.15 29.08
CA ALA A 611 15.54 3.30 29.20
C ALA A 611 15.44 2.19 28.17
N THR A 612 16.51 1.99 27.40
CA THR A 612 16.61 0.91 26.41
C THR A 612 17.32 -0.33 26.97
N GLY A 613 18.10 -0.17 28.03
CA GLY A 613 19.14 -1.12 28.43
C GLY A 613 20.52 -0.62 27.99
N ASP A 614 21.51 -1.51 27.97
CA ASP A 614 22.89 -1.20 27.58
C ASP A 614 23.04 -1.03 26.06
N LEU A 615 22.86 0.20 25.58
CA LEU A 615 22.95 0.52 24.17
C LEU A 615 24.42 0.62 23.72
N THR A 616 25.33 0.99 24.63
CA THR A 616 26.76 1.16 24.37
C THR A 616 27.58 -0.12 24.38
N GLY A 617 27.05 -1.21 24.93
CA GLY A 617 27.75 -2.50 25.07
C GLY A 617 28.76 -2.54 26.22
N ASP A 618 28.64 -1.64 27.21
CA ASP A 618 29.57 -1.54 28.34
C ASP A 618 29.07 -2.22 29.63
N ALA A 619 27.99 -3.00 29.50
CA ALA A 619 27.24 -3.71 30.54
C ALA A 619 26.53 -2.79 31.55
N LYS A 620 26.28 -1.52 31.20
CA LYS A 620 25.58 -0.57 32.07
C LYS A 620 24.35 -0.03 31.34
N PRO A 621 23.22 0.14 32.03
CA PRO A 621 22.02 0.63 31.38
C PRO A 621 22.16 2.10 30.97
N ASP A 622 21.79 2.38 29.73
CA ASP A 622 21.77 3.72 29.17
C ASP A 622 20.36 4.33 29.21
N LEU A 623 20.33 5.67 29.15
CA LEU A 623 19.10 6.44 29.10
C LEU A 623 19.01 7.21 27.77
N LEU A 624 17.84 7.18 27.15
CA LEU A 624 17.52 8.03 26.01
C LEU A 624 16.55 9.13 26.41
N ALA A 625 16.78 10.33 25.86
CA ALA A 625 15.90 11.47 26.06
C ALA A 625 15.72 12.25 24.75
N VAL A 626 14.48 12.58 24.41
CA VAL A 626 14.16 13.40 23.23
C VAL A 626 13.83 14.81 23.67
N ASP A 627 14.56 15.81 23.18
CA ASP A 627 14.31 17.21 23.51
C ASP A 627 13.16 17.82 22.69
N THR A 628 12.68 18.98 23.13
CA THR A 628 11.62 19.74 22.45
C THR A 628 11.97 20.18 21.02
N THR A 629 13.25 20.15 20.63
CA THR A 629 13.68 20.42 19.24
C THR A 629 13.60 19.16 18.35
N GLY A 630 13.27 18.00 18.93
CA GLY A 630 13.22 16.72 18.24
C GLY A 630 14.59 16.05 18.13
N LYS A 631 15.57 16.43 18.96
CA LYS A 631 16.85 15.74 19.02
C LYS A 631 16.79 14.63 20.05
N ILE A 632 17.29 13.44 19.69
CA ILE A 632 17.50 12.38 20.67
C ILE A 632 18.92 12.44 21.22
N TRP A 633 19.02 12.20 22.53
CA TRP A 633 20.25 12.17 23.29
C TRP A 633 20.37 10.82 23.99
N ARG A 634 21.56 10.22 23.92
CA ARG A 634 21.98 9.09 24.73
C ARG A 634 22.79 9.58 25.92
N TYR A 635 22.44 9.10 27.10
CA TYR A 635 23.12 9.31 28.36
C TYR A 635 23.74 7.98 28.80
N PRO A 636 25.07 7.82 28.67
CA PRO A 636 25.74 6.58 29.05
C PRO A 636 25.63 6.32 30.56
N GLY A 637 25.24 5.13 30.97
CA GLY A 637 25.22 4.76 32.39
C GLY A 637 26.63 4.69 32.98
N THR A 638 26.83 5.21 34.19
CA THR A 638 28.14 5.08 34.87
C THR A 638 28.25 3.81 35.71
N GLY A 639 27.13 3.18 36.04
CA GLY A 639 27.04 1.97 36.88
C GLY A 639 27.17 2.24 38.38
N ASP A 640 27.18 3.51 38.79
CA ASP A 640 27.14 3.97 40.18
C ASP A 640 25.88 4.83 40.46
N GLY A 641 24.88 4.69 39.59
CA GLY A 641 23.61 5.39 39.68
C GLY A 641 23.59 6.76 39.01
N GLY A 642 24.60 7.09 38.20
CA GLY A 642 24.75 8.33 37.45
C GLY A 642 24.77 8.16 35.93
N PHE A 643 25.03 9.27 35.22
CA PHE A 643 25.19 9.30 33.77
C PHE A 643 26.46 10.06 33.37
N GLY A 644 27.15 9.54 32.34
CA GLY A 644 28.26 10.20 31.69
C GLY A 644 27.82 11.32 30.75
N PRO A 645 28.77 11.95 30.03
CA PRO A 645 28.47 12.98 29.04
C PRO A 645 27.53 12.47 27.95
N ARG A 646 26.43 13.19 27.71
CA ARG A 646 25.46 12.83 26.67
C ARG A 646 26.02 12.97 25.26
N ALA A 647 25.58 12.10 24.36
CA ALA A 647 25.83 12.18 22.92
C ALA A 647 24.50 12.29 22.16
N THR A 648 24.47 12.99 21.02
CA THR A 648 23.26 13.02 20.18
C THR A 648 23.26 11.86 19.19
N LEU A 649 22.09 11.28 18.93
CA LEU A 649 21.89 10.29 17.85
C LEU A 649 21.15 10.86 16.63
N GLY A 650 20.96 12.18 16.56
CA GLY A 650 20.32 12.87 15.43
C GLY A 650 19.04 13.63 15.80
N GLY A 651 18.45 14.29 14.80
CA GLY A 651 17.20 15.06 14.89
C GLY A 651 16.02 14.38 14.20
N GLY A 652 14.84 15.00 14.27
CA GLY A 652 13.61 14.51 13.62
C GLY A 652 12.75 13.61 14.51
N TRP A 653 13.08 13.45 15.79
CA TRP A 653 12.37 12.58 16.73
C TRP A 653 11.05 13.16 17.22
N ASN A 654 10.77 14.43 16.93
CA ASN A 654 9.44 15.02 17.05
C ASN A 654 8.43 14.45 16.04
N ALA A 655 8.87 13.65 15.08
CA ALA A 655 7.98 12.86 14.23
C ALA A 655 7.31 11.71 15.00
N PHE A 656 7.73 11.38 16.23
CA PHE A 656 7.17 10.28 17.02
C PHE A 656 6.45 10.78 18.28
N ASP A 657 5.35 10.13 18.64
CA ASP A 657 4.57 10.43 19.85
C ASP A 657 4.65 9.33 20.91
N THR A 658 5.14 8.14 20.55
CA THR A 658 5.46 7.06 21.49
C THR A 658 6.84 6.49 21.18
N LEU A 659 7.65 6.33 22.22
CA LEU A 659 8.95 5.69 22.18
C LEU A 659 9.02 4.73 23.36
N ALA A 660 9.31 3.46 23.12
CA ALA A 660 9.50 2.44 24.14
C ALA A 660 10.89 1.83 23.97
N GLY A 661 11.73 1.93 25.01
CA GLY A 661 13.01 1.22 25.04
C GLY A 661 12.76 -0.22 25.44
N THR A 662 12.90 -1.13 24.50
CA THR A 662 12.24 -2.43 24.58
C THR A 662 13.14 -3.53 25.10
N GLY A 663 14.43 -3.27 25.32
CA GLY A 663 15.42 -4.35 25.37
C GLY A 663 15.58 -5.00 23.99
N ASP A 664 16.23 -6.17 23.94
CA ASP A 664 16.52 -6.90 22.72
C ASP A 664 15.29 -7.64 22.15
N LEU A 665 14.51 -6.95 21.31
CA LEU A 665 13.37 -7.54 20.60
C LEU A 665 13.80 -8.38 19.40
N THR A 666 14.96 -8.08 18.80
CA THR A 666 15.48 -8.80 17.64
C THR A 666 16.12 -10.14 18.01
N GLY A 667 16.50 -10.34 19.28
CA GLY A 667 17.23 -11.50 19.77
C GLY A 667 18.70 -11.50 19.36
N ASP A 668 19.28 -10.34 19.03
CA ASP A 668 20.67 -10.21 18.59
C ASP A 668 21.66 -9.87 19.73
N GLY A 669 21.15 -9.82 20.95
CA GLY A 669 21.85 -9.50 22.20
C GLY A 669 21.97 -8.01 22.49
N LYS A 670 21.32 -7.13 21.71
CA LYS A 670 21.44 -5.67 21.86
C LYS A 670 20.07 -5.05 22.05
N PRO A 671 19.96 -4.00 22.89
CA PRO A 671 18.67 -3.38 23.12
C PRO A 671 18.20 -2.57 21.91
N ASP A 672 16.92 -2.72 21.62
CA ASP A 672 16.22 -2.06 20.53
C ASP A 672 15.33 -0.91 21.02
N LEU A 673 14.81 -0.15 20.06
CA LEU A 673 13.85 0.92 20.29
C LEU A 673 12.63 0.75 19.39
N LEU A 674 11.45 0.73 19.98
CA LEU A 674 10.20 0.79 19.24
C LEU A 674 9.63 2.21 19.29
N THR A 675 9.19 2.72 18.14
CA THR A 675 8.59 4.05 18.05
C THR A 675 7.27 4.02 17.30
N ARG A 676 6.41 4.99 17.58
CA ARG A 676 5.19 5.27 16.82
C ARG A 676 5.25 6.67 16.23
N GLU A 677 4.98 6.78 14.94
CA GLU A 677 4.92 8.06 14.26
C GLU A 677 3.71 8.89 14.73
N ARG A 678 3.97 10.12 15.19
CA ARG A 678 2.99 11.14 15.59
C ARG A 678 2.15 11.62 14.42
N THR A 679 2.79 11.82 13.27
CA THR A 679 2.20 12.38 12.06
C THR A 679 2.32 11.38 10.93
N GLY A 680 1.24 11.07 10.23
CA GLY A 680 1.28 10.01 9.21
C GLY A 680 0.24 8.96 9.53
N ASP A 681 0.58 7.70 9.27
CA ASP A 681 -0.36 6.59 9.38
C ASP A 681 -0.27 5.82 10.71
N GLY A 682 0.38 6.41 11.71
CA GLY A 682 0.58 5.80 13.03
C GLY A 682 1.49 4.58 12.99
N MET A 683 2.39 4.51 12.01
CA MET A 683 3.28 3.37 11.81
C MET A 683 4.20 3.15 13.01
N LEU A 684 4.39 1.88 13.32
CA LEU A 684 5.40 1.45 14.28
C LEU A 684 6.70 1.17 13.55
N TRP A 685 7.79 1.64 14.12
CA TRP A 685 9.14 1.42 13.62
C TRP A 685 10.00 0.81 14.70
N LEU A 686 10.59 -0.35 14.40
CA LEU A 686 11.67 -0.92 15.19
C LEU A 686 13.00 -0.34 14.71
N TYR A 687 13.80 0.14 15.65
CA TYR A 687 15.17 0.59 15.46
C TYR A 687 16.09 -0.42 16.14
N PRO A 688 16.75 -1.31 15.37
CA PRO A 688 17.64 -2.30 15.93
C PRO A 688 18.86 -1.66 16.60
N GLY A 689 19.21 -2.08 17.80
CA GLY A 689 20.42 -1.64 18.48
C GLY A 689 21.67 -2.08 17.73
N ASN A 690 22.70 -1.22 17.67
CA ASN A 690 23.98 -1.60 17.07
C ASN A 690 25.05 -2.00 18.10
N GLY A 691 24.75 -1.89 19.40
CA GLY A 691 25.65 -2.28 20.50
C GLY A 691 26.88 -1.38 20.65
N THR A 692 26.86 -0.20 20.02
CA THR A 692 27.92 0.82 20.09
C THR A 692 27.34 2.20 20.44
N GLY A 693 26.12 2.21 20.97
CA GLY A 693 25.42 3.40 21.44
C GLY A 693 24.53 4.05 20.38
N ALA A 694 24.18 3.39 19.28
CA ALA A 694 23.28 3.92 18.26
C ALA A 694 22.38 2.82 17.65
N PHE A 695 21.56 3.20 16.67
CA PHE A 695 20.61 2.32 15.99
C PHE A 695 20.99 2.06 14.54
N GLY A 696 20.63 0.87 14.04
CA GLY A 696 20.69 0.51 12.63
C GLY A 696 19.51 1.08 11.82
N ASN A 697 19.36 0.57 10.59
CA ASN A 697 18.22 0.94 9.74
C ASN A 697 16.92 0.44 10.36
N ARG A 698 15.95 1.35 10.51
CA ARG A 698 14.63 1.01 11.01
C ARG A 698 13.85 0.08 10.07
N THR A 699 13.02 -0.77 10.63
CA THR A 699 12.06 -1.61 9.91
C THR A 699 10.65 -1.32 10.40
N ALA A 700 9.65 -1.47 9.52
CA ALA A 700 8.27 -1.38 9.94
C ALA A 700 7.98 -2.53 10.91
N TRP A 701 7.43 -2.19 12.08
CA TRP A 701 7.07 -3.15 13.11
C TRP A 701 5.58 -3.40 13.10
N THR A 702 5.20 -4.63 13.43
CA THR A 702 3.81 -5.04 13.51
C THR A 702 3.65 -5.87 14.76
N PHE A 703 2.53 -5.67 15.45
CA PHE A 703 2.20 -6.39 16.66
C PHE A 703 1.70 -7.81 16.42
#